data_AF-A0AAN6MPZ0-F1
#
_entry.id   AF-A0AAN6MPZ0-F1
#
_cell.length_a   1.000
_cell.length_b   1.000
_cell.length_c   1.000
_cell.angle_alpha   90.00
_cell.angle_beta   90.00
_cell.angle_gamma   90.00
#
_symmetry.space_group_name_H-M   'P 1'
#
loop_
_entity.id
_entity.type
_entity.pdbx_description
1 polymer ?
#
loop_
_entity_poly.entity_id
_entity_poly.type
_entity_poly.pdbx_seq_one_letter_code
_entity_poly.pdbx_strand_id
1 'polypeptide(L)'
;MAAPNTMPTITLDAREEQLKTLLVSAALAIDAEDLSGSSPAPPPREPLVLRWAGGWVRDKLLGTPSHDIDTAINVMTGEAFVDRLRGYCSVPAHRARHGLKEDDVGRLHTVPRNPDKSKHLETSTIKLCGLDVDFVNLRREQYTEESRNPAVEFGTAEEDALRRDATVNALFYNLGTGEVEDFVGGLGDLEGGLIRTPLEPLQTFLDDPLRVLRLVRFASRLGFRIDEVAEGVMADERVLGNLKVKISRERIGIELEKMMSGKRPVESLRLLHRLGLYHAVFTNPERADMPQPSLSSWSGAYECLEHLEQTKTPGSIYNLLVTSDEARSFAWSLAALTPWEPLPDDPPLRSGKAALPLASQAAREGLRAPNKLSDVVTAAHRHRPAIAALKDAVCAGAEEARARDRLGLAIRDWDARGGNWRLQVLFAVLVDVEEKVGAAGVTKAGAGGRGAVLAEWQRFLDHLVEMDVMNAPNMKRLVDGKLLMKELGAKPGRWTGPALEVALAWQLRNPGVEDPSGAVEENSKQTQGKLLSILACLRCEGHITRSPSPDDDLSAVKQFTQTIAALIAPILPQHQHDQSTPPDESLPLATTHLFTHCLTLSPLALATLSATTTHAPGIRLPNTVLYTLLAYTDPAQPYTTPSTSSLASDLVQAQLTLPSGPSKSDFLTRDVLQEYLRPLFSASKPAAVTAQGRRAEYVDDAAAKAGRMPEENVQVKPWKYGDLRAVGVVAWAVREVDSSLLTTTWPLFLPVLLTLTDDPSTPLRHRGLLLLTTFLTKLPTPTLHAAGLARLFEDAVFPTLAFLPSLTPAEESALLLPAAYGALLALAEKQPTGKDDDADQRRRNALLDRVLREGVFTGYFHARDHVAVVQVLCEQAAAVVRAMGVHAVKHLKDLVPMISSVLTDPFAPAAPGTLRAGIKTLHAVLASCWPRILPGGPWVGEIVNALVLCWVYVVEYAEEHPREGVYTPIEQELGISSRALAAVLRCAEGGPVDLEVLVAPLVEKDARLAGLFFSPCEGGAASMGPAAGQ
;
A
#
# COMPACT_ATOMS: atom_id res chain seq x y z
N MET A 1 42.64 3.30 -72.51
CA MET A 1 41.28 3.40 -73.06
C MET A 1 40.34 3.62 -71.90
N ALA A 2 39.78 4.83 -71.75
CA ALA A 2 38.82 5.15 -70.71
C ALA A 2 37.46 4.50 -71.08
N ALA A 3 36.88 3.74 -70.16
CA ALA A 3 35.50 3.29 -70.28
C ALA A 3 34.56 4.51 -70.21
N PRO A 4 33.42 4.51 -70.91
CA PRO A 4 32.47 5.61 -70.84
C PRO A 4 31.89 5.69 -69.42
N ASN A 5 32.06 6.84 -68.76
CA ASN A 5 31.40 7.19 -67.50
C ASN A 5 29.88 7.21 -67.74
N THR A 6 29.19 6.12 -67.43
CA THR A 6 27.74 6.15 -67.22
C THR A 6 27.48 6.86 -65.89
N MET A 7 26.95 8.09 -65.96
CA MET A 7 26.47 8.82 -64.78
C MET A 7 25.51 7.92 -63.98
N PRO A 8 25.68 7.76 -62.66
CA PRO A 8 24.83 6.88 -61.86
C PRO A 8 23.39 7.41 -61.85
N THR A 9 22.43 6.55 -62.20
CA THR A 9 21.00 6.91 -62.22
C THR A 9 20.35 6.54 -60.89
N ILE A 10 19.74 7.52 -60.21
CA ILE A 10 18.96 7.29 -58.99
C ILE A 10 17.53 6.92 -59.37
N THR A 11 17.01 5.83 -58.81
CA THR A 11 15.60 5.46 -58.94
C THR A 11 14.80 6.03 -57.77
N LEU A 12 13.75 6.79 -58.07
CA LEU A 12 12.85 7.35 -57.07
C LEU A 12 11.71 6.39 -56.74
N ASP A 13 11.31 6.33 -55.49
CA ASP A 13 10.08 5.64 -55.12
C ASP A 13 8.83 6.46 -55.48
N ALA A 14 7.64 5.86 -55.33
CA ALA A 14 6.40 6.51 -55.74
C ALA A 14 6.12 7.84 -55.00
N ARG A 15 6.53 7.97 -53.72
CA ARG A 15 6.34 9.19 -52.95
C ARG A 15 7.38 10.24 -53.30
N GLU A 16 8.61 9.82 -53.53
CA GLU A 16 9.69 10.69 -53.99
C GLU A 16 9.42 11.24 -55.39
N GLU A 17 8.90 10.42 -56.30
CA GLU A 17 8.50 10.88 -57.64
C GLU A 17 7.32 11.87 -57.56
N GLN A 18 6.35 11.61 -56.68
CA GLN A 18 5.27 12.53 -56.39
C GLN A 18 5.79 13.88 -55.84
N LEU A 19 6.75 13.84 -54.90
CA LEU A 19 7.36 15.03 -54.33
C LEU A 19 8.18 15.80 -55.38
N LYS A 20 9.02 15.12 -56.17
CA LYS A 20 9.80 15.72 -57.26
C LYS A 20 8.90 16.44 -58.26
N THR A 21 7.86 15.76 -58.74
CA THR A 21 6.94 16.33 -59.74
C THR A 21 6.20 17.56 -59.20
N LEU A 22 5.81 17.55 -57.92
CA LEU A 22 5.23 18.71 -57.24
C LEU A 22 6.22 19.88 -57.17
N LEU A 23 7.43 19.64 -56.65
CA LEU A 23 8.44 20.67 -56.45
C LEU A 23 8.89 21.32 -57.76
N VAL A 24 9.12 20.52 -58.80
CA VAL A 24 9.48 21.03 -60.15
C VAL A 24 8.33 21.82 -60.77
N SER A 25 7.08 21.35 -60.63
CA SER A 25 5.92 22.08 -61.17
C SER A 25 5.68 23.41 -60.46
N ALA A 26 5.91 23.47 -59.15
CA ALA A 26 5.85 24.69 -58.38
C ALA A 26 6.98 25.66 -58.77
N ALA A 27 8.22 25.17 -58.91
CA ALA A 27 9.36 25.97 -59.36
C ALA A 27 9.10 26.66 -60.71
N LEU A 28 8.59 25.90 -61.70
CA LEU A 28 8.27 26.44 -63.03
C LEU A 28 7.13 27.47 -63.01
N ALA A 29 6.12 27.28 -62.14
CA ALA A 29 5.05 28.25 -61.98
C ALA A 29 5.55 29.54 -61.34
N ILE A 30 6.43 29.43 -60.34
CA ILE A 30 7.07 30.56 -59.67
C ILE A 30 7.92 31.38 -60.65
N ASP A 31 8.76 30.72 -61.46
CA ASP A 31 9.56 31.40 -62.49
C ASP A 31 8.68 32.09 -63.54
N ALA A 32 7.58 31.46 -63.95
CA ALA A 32 6.64 32.06 -64.89
C ALA A 32 5.92 33.29 -64.31
N GLU A 33 5.55 33.26 -63.04
CA GLU A 33 4.96 34.40 -62.32
C GLU A 33 5.95 35.58 -62.23
N ASP A 34 7.21 35.33 -61.84
CA ASP A 34 8.23 36.36 -61.73
C ASP A 34 8.59 36.99 -63.10
N LEU A 35 8.57 36.21 -64.18
CA LEU A 35 8.76 36.72 -65.57
C LEU A 35 7.57 37.57 -66.06
N SER A 36 6.36 37.31 -65.56
CA SER A 36 5.13 38.01 -65.98
C SER A 36 4.91 39.38 -65.31
N GLY A 37 5.76 39.77 -64.35
CA GLY A 37 5.80 41.11 -63.77
C GLY A 37 4.77 41.42 -62.67
N SER A 38 4.06 40.41 -62.14
CA SER A 38 3.04 40.58 -61.10
C SER A 38 3.56 40.53 -59.65
N SER A 39 4.87 40.39 -59.47
CA SER A 39 5.54 40.23 -58.16
C SER A 39 6.33 41.49 -57.77
N PRO A 40 6.30 41.96 -56.51
CA PRO A 40 7.04 43.15 -56.06
C PRO A 40 8.56 42.94 -55.89
N ALA A 41 9.09 41.75 -56.18
CA ALA A 41 10.50 41.41 -56.06
C ALA A 41 11.28 41.65 -57.38
N PRO A 42 12.58 42.00 -57.34
CA PRO A 42 13.39 42.13 -58.55
C PRO A 42 13.41 40.82 -59.34
N PRO A 43 13.37 40.84 -60.69
CA PRO A 43 13.37 39.62 -61.50
C PRO A 43 14.64 38.81 -61.23
N PRO A 44 14.54 37.49 -61.01
CA PRO A 44 15.71 36.68 -60.77
C PRO A 44 16.59 36.65 -62.04
N ARG A 45 17.91 36.85 -61.88
CA ARG A 45 18.88 36.82 -62.98
C ARG A 45 19.07 35.40 -63.56
N GLU A 46 18.61 34.37 -62.86
CA GLU A 46 18.75 32.95 -63.18
C GLU A 46 17.44 32.19 -62.85
N PRO A 47 17.07 31.12 -63.58
CA PRO A 47 15.88 30.32 -63.29
C PRO A 47 16.00 29.53 -61.97
N LEU A 48 14.88 29.20 -61.36
CA LEU A 48 14.83 28.48 -60.09
C LEU A 48 15.18 27.00 -60.31
N VAL A 49 16.29 26.57 -59.71
CA VAL A 49 16.78 25.19 -59.77
C VAL A 49 16.75 24.57 -58.39
N LEU A 50 16.01 23.48 -58.26
CA LEU A 50 15.90 22.69 -57.05
C LEU A 50 16.79 21.45 -57.12
N ARG A 51 17.49 21.17 -56.02
CA ARG A 51 18.35 20.00 -55.86
C ARG A 51 18.03 19.28 -54.57
N TRP A 52 18.00 17.96 -54.58
CA TRP A 52 18.16 17.22 -53.33
C TRP A 52 19.64 17.04 -53.03
N ALA A 53 20.06 17.32 -51.80
CA ALA A 53 21.47 17.46 -51.47
C ALA A 53 21.95 16.45 -50.40
N GLY A 54 23.24 16.14 -50.46
CA GLY A 54 23.99 15.51 -49.39
C GLY A 54 23.56 14.10 -49.03
N GLY A 55 23.13 13.89 -47.78
CA GLY A 55 22.96 12.57 -47.19
C GLY A 55 21.97 11.69 -47.94
N TRP A 56 20.88 12.29 -48.45
CA TRP A 56 19.87 11.56 -49.24
C TRP A 56 20.47 11.00 -50.53
N VAL A 57 21.24 11.82 -51.28
CA VAL A 57 21.86 11.41 -52.55
C VAL A 57 22.85 10.27 -52.32
N ARG A 58 23.71 10.41 -51.32
CA ARG A 58 24.67 9.38 -50.91
C ARG A 58 23.97 8.06 -50.54
N ASP A 59 22.96 8.12 -49.68
CA ASP A 59 22.30 6.92 -49.17
C ASP A 59 21.54 6.20 -50.30
N LYS A 60 20.92 6.95 -51.23
CA LYS A 60 20.28 6.40 -52.43
C LYS A 60 21.27 5.69 -53.36
N LEU A 61 22.43 6.28 -53.60
CA LEU A 61 23.49 5.67 -54.41
C LEU A 61 24.05 4.39 -53.75
N LEU A 62 24.04 4.31 -52.42
CA LEU A 62 24.41 3.11 -51.66
C LEU A 62 23.27 2.10 -51.50
N GLY A 63 22.11 2.32 -52.12
CA GLY A 63 20.93 1.45 -52.01
C GLY A 63 20.31 1.41 -50.61
N THR A 64 20.57 2.40 -49.77
CA THR A 64 20.01 2.52 -48.41
C THR A 64 18.81 3.48 -48.42
N PRO A 65 17.69 3.14 -47.75
CA PRO A 65 16.57 4.07 -47.65
C PRO A 65 16.97 5.34 -46.88
N SER A 66 16.54 6.50 -47.37
CA SER A 66 16.65 7.79 -46.69
C SER A 66 15.27 8.42 -46.60
N HIS A 67 14.96 9.02 -45.45
CA HIS A 67 13.65 9.64 -45.18
C HIS A 67 13.73 11.14 -44.92
N ASP A 68 14.95 11.68 -44.83
CA ASP A 68 15.25 13.08 -44.58
C ASP A 68 15.79 13.70 -45.88
N ILE A 69 15.11 14.71 -46.41
CA ILE A 69 15.37 15.29 -47.74
C ILE A 69 15.73 16.77 -47.61
N ASP A 70 17.00 17.10 -47.83
CA ASP A 70 17.46 18.48 -47.94
C ASP A 70 17.25 19.00 -49.38
N THR A 71 16.30 19.92 -49.57
CA THR A 71 16.04 20.60 -50.85
C THR A 71 16.78 21.93 -50.91
N ALA A 72 17.86 21.96 -51.69
CA ALA A 72 18.69 23.14 -51.94
C ALA A 72 18.17 24.00 -53.11
N ILE A 73 18.08 25.31 -52.88
CA ILE A 73 17.50 26.31 -53.79
C ILE A 73 18.56 27.37 -54.14
N ASN A 74 18.67 27.76 -55.42
CA ASN A 74 19.70 28.68 -55.90
C ASN A 74 19.40 30.17 -55.73
N VAL A 75 18.17 30.63 -56.03
CA VAL A 75 17.88 32.07 -56.17
C VAL A 75 17.05 32.70 -55.05
N MET A 76 16.55 31.91 -54.10
CA MET A 76 15.72 32.42 -53.00
C MET A 76 15.88 31.61 -51.71
N THR A 77 15.39 32.17 -50.60
CA THR A 77 15.42 31.50 -49.30
C THR A 77 14.42 30.35 -49.25
N GLY A 78 14.68 29.36 -48.37
CA GLY A 78 13.77 28.24 -48.17
C GLY A 78 12.38 28.69 -47.72
N GLU A 79 12.30 29.70 -46.85
CA GLU A 79 11.03 30.30 -46.40
C GLU A 79 10.25 30.94 -47.57
N ALA A 80 10.91 31.75 -48.40
CA ALA A 80 10.27 32.39 -49.55
C ALA A 80 9.73 31.36 -50.55
N PHE A 81 10.49 30.30 -50.81
CA PHE A 81 10.04 29.21 -51.68
C PHE A 81 8.86 28.46 -51.08
N VAL A 82 8.91 28.14 -49.78
CA VAL A 82 7.83 27.46 -49.07
C VAL A 82 6.53 28.28 -49.14
N ASP A 83 6.57 29.58 -48.89
CA ASP A 83 5.37 30.41 -48.93
C ASP A 83 4.76 30.46 -50.34
N ARG A 84 5.59 30.48 -51.39
CA ARG A 84 5.10 30.38 -52.77
C ARG A 84 4.59 28.98 -53.11
N LEU A 85 5.23 27.92 -52.62
CA LEU A 85 4.75 26.55 -52.73
C LEU A 85 3.38 26.36 -52.05
N ARG A 86 3.12 27.04 -50.91
CA ARG A 86 1.80 27.08 -50.28
C ARG A 86 0.76 27.71 -51.20
N GLY A 87 1.10 28.84 -51.82
CA GLY A 87 0.26 29.49 -52.82
C GLY A 87 -0.10 28.54 -53.96
N TYR A 88 0.90 27.87 -54.53
CA TYR A 88 0.72 26.87 -55.58
C TYR A 88 -0.22 25.72 -55.14
N CYS A 89 0.02 25.16 -53.95
CA CYS A 89 -0.79 24.07 -53.41
C CYS A 89 -2.20 24.50 -52.95
N SER A 90 -2.49 25.80 -52.80
CA SER A 90 -3.83 26.28 -52.42
C SER A 90 -4.86 26.09 -53.54
N VAL A 91 -4.40 26.08 -54.81
CA VAL A 91 -5.24 25.93 -55.99
C VAL A 91 -5.73 24.47 -56.12
N PRO A 92 -7.05 24.19 -56.12
CA PRO A 92 -7.57 22.82 -56.18
C PRO A 92 -7.10 22.01 -57.40
N ALA A 93 -6.94 22.66 -58.56
CA ALA A 93 -6.46 22.00 -59.78
C ALA A 93 -5.01 21.49 -59.64
N HIS A 94 -4.14 22.24 -58.97
CA HIS A 94 -2.75 21.83 -58.72
C HIS A 94 -2.68 20.67 -57.72
N ARG A 95 -3.51 20.67 -56.67
CA ARG A 95 -3.62 19.53 -55.74
C ARG A 95 -4.06 18.25 -56.42
N ALA A 96 -5.09 18.33 -57.26
CA ALA A 96 -5.59 17.18 -58.01
C ALA A 96 -4.53 16.63 -58.98
N ARG A 97 -3.76 17.50 -59.66
CA ARG A 97 -2.68 17.11 -60.58
C ARG A 97 -1.59 16.28 -59.90
N HIS A 98 -1.26 16.57 -58.65
CA HIS A 98 -0.22 15.88 -57.89
C HIS A 98 -0.76 14.84 -56.92
N GLY A 99 -2.06 14.52 -56.96
CA GLY A 99 -2.67 13.50 -56.09
C GLY A 99 -2.57 13.81 -54.60
N LEU A 100 -2.54 15.10 -54.21
CA LEU A 100 -2.41 15.54 -52.82
C LEU A 100 -3.74 15.41 -52.07
N LYS A 101 -3.76 14.67 -50.97
CA LYS A 101 -4.87 14.61 -50.00
C LYS A 101 -4.82 15.81 -49.05
N GLU A 102 -5.93 16.08 -48.34
CA GLU A 102 -5.99 17.18 -47.37
C GLU A 102 -4.89 17.10 -46.27
N ASP A 103 -4.47 15.88 -45.91
CA ASP A 103 -3.42 15.64 -44.92
C ASP A 103 -1.97 15.67 -45.49
N ASP A 104 -1.78 15.59 -46.81
CA ASP A 104 -0.46 15.52 -47.46
C ASP A 104 0.28 16.87 -47.50
N VAL A 105 -0.48 17.94 -47.24
CA VAL A 105 -0.01 19.33 -47.06
C VAL A 105 -0.23 19.75 -45.59
N GLY A 106 -0.34 18.77 -44.69
CA GLY A 106 -0.78 18.92 -43.30
C GLY A 106 -0.05 20.02 -42.53
N ARG A 107 -0.84 20.82 -41.78
CA ARG A 107 -0.43 21.94 -40.91
C ARG A 107 0.96 22.50 -41.24
N LEU A 108 1.03 23.31 -42.29
CA LEU A 108 2.10 24.27 -42.57
C LEU A 108 2.20 25.34 -41.44
N HIS A 109 2.35 24.92 -40.19
CA HIS A 109 2.83 25.79 -39.13
C HIS A 109 4.35 25.81 -39.28
N THR A 110 4.90 26.98 -39.59
CA THR A 110 6.32 27.25 -39.45
C THR A 110 6.75 26.76 -38.06
N VAL A 111 7.56 25.70 -37.99
CA VAL A 111 8.17 25.30 -36.72
C VAL A 111 8.99 26.52 -36.27
N PRO A 112 8.73 27.10 -35.09
CA PRO A 112 9.45 28.27 -34.64
C PRO A 112 10.96 27.97 -34.67
N ARG A 113 11.75 28.95 -35.14
CA ARG A 113 13.22 28.98 -35.13
C ARG A 113 13.74 28.05 -34.03
N ASN A 114 14.37 26.93 -34.39
CA ASN A 114 15.06 26.12 -33.39
C ASN A 114 16.38 26.83 -33.08
N PRO A 115 16.51 27.52 -31.93
CA PRO A 115 17.71 28.30 -31.62
C PRO A 115 18.96 27.41 -31.52
N ASP A 116 18.79 26.10 -31.34
CA ASP A 116 19.86 25.13 -31.15
C ASP A 116 20.51 24.65 -32.45
N LYS A 117 19.82 24.78 -33.60
CA LYS A 117 20.37 24.33 -34.90
C LYS A 117 21.24 25.39 -35.58
N SER A 118 20.98 26.69 -35.37
CA SER A 118 21.85 27.85 -35.65
C SER A 118 21.04 29.14 -35.69
N LYS A 119 21.52 30.20 -35.02
CA LYS A 119 20.87 31.52 -35.01
C LYS A 119 20.81 32.24 -36.39
N HIS A 120 21.39 31.65 -37.44
CA HIS A 120 21.56 32.27 -38.77
C HIS A 120 21.23 31.35 -39.97
N LEU A 121 20.54 30.21 -39.76
CA LEU A 121 20.12 29.31 -40.84
C LEU A 121 18.59 29.32 -40.95
N GLU A 122 18.08 29.92 -42.03
CA GLU A 122 16.67 29.90 -42.40
C GLU A 122 16.32 28.52 -42.98
N THR A 123 16.04 27.53 -42.13
CA THR A 123 15.62 26.20 -42.56
C THR A 123 14.13 26.01 -42.26
N SER A 124 13.33 25.69 -43.27
CA SER A 124 11.92 25.34 -43.11
C SER A 124 11.75 23.83 -43.27
N THR A 125 11.49 23.12 -42.17
CA THR A 125 11.15 21.68 -42.18
C THR A 125 9.65 21.50 -42.37
N ILE A 126 9.23 20.76 -43.40
CA ILE A 126 7.83 20.52 -43.71
C ILE A 126 7.62 19.06 -44.07
N LYS A 127 6.53 18.48 -43.57
CA LYS A 127 6.10 17.16 -43.99
C LYS A 127 5.28 17.27 -45.28
N LEU A 128 5.82 16.80 -46.40
CA LEU A 128 5.19 16.84 -47.73
C LEU A 128 5.14 15.45 -48.33
N CYS A 129 3.97 15.03 -48.83
CA CYS A 129 3.75 13.69 -49.39
C CYS A 129 4.16 12.55 -48.41
N GLY A 130 4.05 12.81 -47.10
CA GLY A 130 4.45 11.89 -46.05
C GLY A 130 5.97 11.76 -45.82
N LEU A 131 6.79 12.63 -46.43
CA LEU A 131 8.25 12.73 -46.28
C LEU A 131 8.62 13.99 -45.50
N ASP A 132 9.70 13.95 -44.71
CA ASP A 132 10.24 15.13 -44.02
C ASP A 132 11.22 15.84 -44.96
N VAL A 133 10.93 17.12 -45.29
CA VAL A 133 11.66 17.90 -46.29
C VAL A 133 12.15 19.21 -45.67
N ASP A 134 13.45 19.43 -45.73
CA ASP A 134 14.13 20.65 -45.29
C ASP A 134 14.46 21.53 -46.50
N PHE A 135 13.94 22.76 -46.55
CA PHE A 135 14.27 23.73 -47.60
C PHE A 135 15.42 24.62 -47.16
N VAL A 136 16.52 24.60 -47.94
CA VAL A 136 17.76 25.34 -47.66
C VAL A 136 18.20 26.13 -48.90
N ASN A 137 18.79 27.31 -48.69
CA ASN A 137 19.42 28.05 -49.78
C ASN A 137 20.86 27.57 -50.00
N LEU A 138 21.29 27.55 -51.27
CA LEU A 138 22.70 27.41 -51.61
C LEU A 138 23.47 28.61 -51.08
N ARG A 139 24.59 28.34 -50.40
CA ARG A 139 25.30 29.38 -49.69
C ARG A 139 26.80 29.20 -49.70
N ARG A 140 27.49 30.33 -49.67
CA ARG A 140 28.92 30.45 -49.42
C ARG A 140 29.12 30.91 -47.98
N GLU A 141 30.12 30.35 -47.32
CA GLU A 141 30.47 30.66 -45.94
C GLU A 141 31.85 31.33 -45.89
N GLN A 142 31.96 32.43 -45.16
CA GLN A 142 33.25 33.06 -44.84
C GLN A 142 33.50 32.98 -43.33
N TYR A 143 34.55 32.27 -42.95
CA TYR A 143 34.94 32.06 -41.56
C TYR A 143 35.92 33.16 -41.11
N THR A 144 35.79 33.62 -39.86
CA THR A 144 36.74 34.54 -39.23
C THR A 144 37.45 33.84 -38.08
N GLU A 145 38.67 34.27 -37.73
CA GLU A 145 39.46 33.60 -36.69
C GLU A 145 38.77 33.64 -35.30
N GLU A 146 37.98 34.68 -35.04
CA GLU A 146 37.33 34.96 -33.76
C GLU A 146 35.93 34.34 -33.58
N SER A 147 35.22 33.98 -34.67
CA SER A 147 33.83 33.48 -34.60
C SER A 147 33.68 32.10 -35.24
N ARG A 148 32.97 31.21 -34.53
CA ARG A 148 32.53 29.91 -35.07
C ARG A 148 31.47 30.05 -36.16
N ASN A 149 30.66 31.11 -36.10
CA ASN A 149 29.56 31.31 -37.05
C ASN A 149 30.13 32.04 -38.26
N PRO A 150 30.13 31.43 -39.46
CA PRO A 150 30.55 32.11 -40.67
C PRO A 150 29.52 33.16 -41.08
N ALA A 151 29.97 34.19 -41.80
CA ALA A 151 29.08 35.04 -42.59
C ALA A 151 28.52 34.19 -43.76
N VAL A 152 27.21 34.24 -43.96
CA VAL A 152 26.49 33.42 -44.95
C VAL A 152 25.97 34.31 -46.07
N GLU A 153 26.37 34.03 -47.31
CA GLU A 153 25.90 34.70 -48.52
C GLU A 153 25.30 33.68 -49.50
N PHE A 154 24.45 34.13 -50.43
CA PHE A 154 23.99 33.26 -51.52
C PHE A 154 25.17 32.79 -52.37
N GLY A 155 25.23 31.48 -52.64
CA GLY A 155 26.33 30.85 -53.37
C GLY A 155 25.82 29.91 -54.45
N THR A 156 26.74 29.49 -55.32
CA THR A 156 26.51 28.46 -56.34
C THR A 156 26.46 27.05 -55.74
N ALA A 157 26.01 26.06 -56.52
CA ALA A 157 26.01 24.65 -56.07
C ALA A 157 27.43 24.14 -55.80
N GLU A 158 28.42 24.59 -56.58
CA GLU A 158 29.84 24.29 -56.37
C GLU A 158 30.37 24.92 -55.09
N GLU A 159 30.09 26.22 -54.84
CA GLU A 159 30.48 26.88 -53.58
C GLU A 159 29.83 26.24 -52.35
N ASP A 160 28.57 25.80 -52.46
CA ASP A 160 27.89 25.04 -51.42
C ASP A 160 28.50 23.64 -51.22
N ALA A 161 28.95 23.00 -52.29
CA ALA A 161 29.65 21.71 -52.24
C ALA A 161 30.98 21.83 -51.47
N LEU A 162 31.78 22.84 -51.79
CA LEU A 162 33.12 23.06 -51.23
C LEU A 162 33.11 23.33 -49.72
N ARG A 163 32.05 23.96 -49.20
CA ARG A 163 31.92 24.21 -47.75
C ARG A 163 31.41 23.01 -46.96
N ARG A 164 31.04 21.88 -47.58
CA ARG A 164 30.52 20.71 -46.85
C ARG A 164 31.62 19.93 -46.15
N ASP A 165 31.22 19.00 -45.28
CA ASP A 165 32.13 18.24 -44.44
C ASP A 165 32.93 17.19 -45.23
N ALA A 166 32.27 16.42 -46.08
CA ALA A 166 32.87 15.37 -46.88
C ALA A 166 32.38 15.40 -48.33
N THR A 167 33.23 14.99 -49.28
CA THR A 167 32.95 14.89 -50.71
C THR A 167 31.71 14.03 -50.99
N VAL A 168 31.60 12.89 -50.31
CA VAL A 168 30.45 11.98 -50.40
C VAL A 168 29.12 12.60 -49.90
N ASN A 169 29.17 13.70 -49.14
CA ASN A 169 28.00 14.46 -48.66
C ASN A 169 27.78 15.77 -49.43
N ALA A 170 28.59 16.02 -50.45
CA ALA A 170 28.57 17.20 -51.30
C ALA A 170 28.00 16.90 -52.70
N LEU A 171 27.30 15.77 -52.83
CA LEU A 171 26.58 15.38 -54.04
C LEU A 171 25.19 16.03 -54.08
N PHE A 172 24.75 16.38 -55.28
CA PHE A 172 23.42 16.93 -55.54
C PHE A 172 22.69 16.07 -56.56
N TYR A 173 21.37 16.01 -56.44
CA TYR A 173 20.48 15.41 -57.43
C TYR A 173 19.57 16.51 -57.98
N ASN A 174 19.76 16.87 -59.24
CA ASN A 174 19.01 17.94 -59.89
C ASN A 174 17.60 17.46 -60.23
N LEU A 175 16.58 18.12 -59.65
CA LEU A 175 15.20 17.67 -59.83
C LEU A 175 14.66 17.93 -61.23
N GLY A 176 15.22 18.90 -61.96
CA GLY A 176 14.82 19.22 -63.33
C GLY A 176 15.41 18.24 -64.35
N THR A 177 16.72 17.97 -64.28
CA THR A 177 17.39 17.07 -65.23
C THR A 177 17.29 15.60 -64.84
N GLY A 178 17.12 15.30 -63.54
CA GLY A 178 17.19 13.94 -63.02
C GLY A 178 18.61 13.37 -62.96
N GLU A 179 19.63 14.22 -63.01
CA GLU A 179 21.04 13.82 -62.99
C GLU A 179 21.68 14.09 -61.62
N VAL A 180 22.70 13.28 -61.28
CA VAL A 180 23.56 13.51 -60.11
C VAL A 180 24.68 14.47 -60.51
N GLU A 181 24.79 15.57 -59.79
CA GLU A 181 25.84 16.57 -59.95
C GLU A 181 26.90 16.38 -58.86
N ASP A 182 28.16 16.26 -59.30
CA ASP A 182 29.34 16.12 -58.43
C ASP A 182 30.39 17.16 -58.81
N PHE A 183 30.60 18.12 -57.92
CA PHE A 183 31.54 19.23 -58.11
C PHE A 183 32.90 18.98 -57.44
N VAL A 184 33.02 17.94 -56.61
CA VAL A 184 34.18 17.76 -55.71
C VAL A 184 34.78 16.35 -55.75
N GLY A 185 34.33 15.50 -56.68
CA GLY A 185 34.80 14.12 -56.83
C GLY A 185 34.20 13.14 -55.84
N GLY A 186 33.04 13.46 -55.26
CA GLY A 186 32.35 12.62 -54.28
C GLY A 186 31.86 11.26 -54.82
N LEU A 187 31.60 11.13 -56.11
CA LEU A 187 31.18 9.85 -56.71
C LEU A 187 32.31 8.81 -56.72
N GLY A 188 33.53 9.24 -57.08
CA GLY A 188 34.71 8.37 -57.05
C GLY A 188 35.08 7.97 -55.63
N ASP A 189 34.97 8.89 -54.67
CA ASP A 189 35.19 8.61 -53.25
C ASP A 189 34.10 7.68 -52.68
N LEU A 190 32.86 7.80 -53.14
CA LEU A 190 31.75 6.92 -52.74
C LEU A 190 31.97 5.49 -53.23
N GLU A 191 32.40 5.31 -54.48
CA GLU A 191 32.77 4.00 -55.05
C GLU A 191 33.99 3.39 -54.35
N GLY A 192 35.00 4.22 -54.05
CA GLY A 192 36.23 3.82 -53.36
C GLY A 192 36.10 3.60 -51.86
N GLY A 193 34.94 3.89 -51.25
CA GLY A 193 34.74 3.79 -49.82
C GLY A 193 35.61 4.74 -49.00
N LEU A 194 35.75 5.99 -49.46
CA LEU A 194 36.65 7.00 -48.91
C LEU A 194 35.88 8.23 -48.38
N ILE A 195 36.28 8.72 -47.22
CA ILE A 195 35.79 9.97 -46.62
C ILE A 195 36.89 11.02 -46.77
N ARG A 196 36.71 11.95 -47.71
CA ARG A 196 37.62 13.07 -48.00
C ARG A 196 36.92 14.40 -47.78
N THR A 197 37.66 15.43 -47.36
CA THR A 197 37.15 16.82 -47.30
C THR A 197 37.17 17.46 -48.70
N PRO A 198 36.17 18.29 -49.08
CA PRO A 198 36.18 18.96 -50.39
C PRO A 198 37.35 19.94 -50.59
N LEU A 199 37.78 20.58 -49.50
CA LEU A 199 38.91 21.51 -49.46
C LEU A 199 40.09 20.91 -48.69
N GLU A 200 41.19 21.65 -48.63
CA GLU A 200 42.38 21.28 -47.87
C GLU A 200 41.99 20.91 -46.41
N PRO A 201 42.36 19.70 -45.92
CA PRO A 201 41.83 19.18 -44.67
C PRO A 201 42.20 20.02 -43.43
N LEU A 202 43.41 20.56 -43.34
CA LEU A 202 43.84 21.35 -42.19
C LEU A 202 42.99 22.61 -42.06
N GLN A 203 42.85 23.39 -43.14
CA GLN A 203 41.99 24.56 -43.17
C GLN A 203 40.53 24.20 -42.84
N THR A 204 40.02 23.11 -43.42
CA THR A 204 38.66 22.62 -43.18
C THR A 204 38.39 22.35 -41.69
N PHE A 205 39.36 21.77 -40.97
CA PHE A 205 39.23 21.50 -39.53
C PHE A 205 39.51 22.72 -38.65
N LEU A 206 40.29 23.69 -39.11
CA LEU A 206 40.48 24.95 -38.40
C LEU A 206 39.22 25.84 -38.47
N ASP A 207 38.52 25.82 -39.61
CA ASP A 207 37.28 26.55 -39.87
C ASP A 207 36.10 25.99 -39.05
N ASP A 208 35.86 24.68 -39.12
CA ASP A 208 34.87 23.98 -38.27
C ASP A 208 35.43 22.67 -37.70
N PRO A 209 36.04 22.71 -36.50
CA PRO A 209 36.62 21.53 -35.87
C PRO A 209 35.65 20.37 -35.65
N LEU A 210 34.33 20.63 -35.59
CA LEU A 210 33.35 19.54 -35.43
C LEU A 210 33.37 18.57 -36.62
N ARG A 211 33.86 19.00 -37.79
CA ARG A 211 34.00 18.14 -38.98
C ARG A 211 34.86 16.93 -38.71
N VAL A 212 35.86 17.01 -37.83
CA VAL A 212 36.67 15.85 -37.42
C VAL A 212 35.78 14.74 -36.87
N LEU A 213 34.90 15.06 -35.92
CA LEU A 213 33.97 14.10 -35.34
C LEU A 213 32.92 13.63 -36.35
N ARG A 214 32.45 14.51 -37.25
CA ARG A 214 31.52 14.13 -38.31
C ARG A 214 32.16 13.12 -39.28
N LEU A 215 33.40 13.33 -39.69
CA LEU A 215 34.16 12.42 -40.55
C LEU A 215 34.34 11.06 -39.88
N VAL A 216 34.72 11.02 -38.60
CA VAL A 216 34.77 9.78 -37.80
C VAL A 216 33.41 9.07 -37.80
N ARG A 217 32.31 9.82 -37.60
CA ARG A 217 30.96 9.26 -37.63
C ARG A 217 30.58 8.72 -39.00
N PHE A 218 30.94 9.39 -40.09
CA PHE A 218 30.63 8.90 -41.43
C PHE A 218 31.46 7.68 -41.79
N ALA A 219 32.75 7.68 -41.45
CA ALA A 219 33.65 6.54 -41.64
C ALA A 219 33.09 5.30 -40.93
N SER A 220 32.69 5.43 -39.65
CA SER A 220 32.12 4.30 -38.91
C SER A 220 30.72 3.90 -39.39
N ARG A 221 29.82 4.85 -39.66
CA ARG A 221 28.45 4.59 -40.16
C ARG A 221 28.45 3.85 -41.50
N LEU A 222 29.32 4.27 -42.42
CA LEU A 222 29.38 3.76 -43.80
C LEU A 222 30.38 2.59 -43.94
N GLY A 223 31.28 2.41 -42.97
CA GLY A 223 32.37 1.45 -43.05
C GLY A 223 33.48 1.86 -44.03
N PHE A 224 33.65 3.18 -44.21
CA PHE A 224 34.61 3.78 -45.13
C PHE A 224 35.91 4.16 -44.41
N ARG A 225 36.99 4.35 -45.16
CA ARG A 225 38.26 4.87 -44.62
C ARG A 225 38.30 6.39 -44.73
N ILE A 226 39.01 7.06 -43.83
CA ILE A 226 39.29 8.49 -43.93
C ILE A 226 40.50 8.68 -44.85
N ASP A 227 40.48 9.71 -45.70
CA ASP A 227 41.60 10.08 -46.56
C ASP A 227 42.89 10.29 -45.74
N GLU A 228 44.03 9.79 -46.21
CA GLU A 228 45.30 9.78 -45.47
C GLU A 228 45.77 11.19 -45.09
N VAL A 229 45.53 12.18 -45.96
CA VAL A 229 45.91 13.58 -45.70
C VAL A 229 45.02 14.16 -44.60
N ALA A 230 43.71 13.91 -44.70
CA ALA A 230 42.76 14.33 -43.67
C ALA A 230 43.07 13.65 -42.33
N GLU A 231 43.33 12.35 -42.33
CA GLU A 231 43.67 11.59 -41.13
C GLU A 231 44.95 12.13 -40.46
N GLY A 232 45.98 12.46 -41.25
CA GLY A 232 47.26 12.98 -40.76
C GLY A 232 47.17 14.32 -40.02
N VAL A 233 46.17 15.15 -40.31
CA VAL A 233 46.00 16.47 -39.67
C VAL A 233 44.93 16.48 -38.57
N MET A 234 44.14 15.42 -38.41
CA MET A 234 43.12 15.34 -37.34
C MET A 234 43.73 15.36 -35.93
N ALA A 235 44.97 14.89 -35.80
CA ALA A 235 45.73 14.89 -34.55
C ALA A 235 46.60 16.14 -34.34
N ASP A 236 46.54 17.13 -35.24
CA ASP A 236 47.28 18.40 -35.10
C ASP A 236 46.82 19.16 -33.85
N GLU A 237 47.77 19.65 -33.05
CA GLU A 237 47.49 20.33 -31.77
C GLU A 237 46.55 21.53 -31.93
N ARG A 238 46.62 22.25 -33.05
CA ARG A 238 45.74 23.39 -33.34
C ARG A 238 44.31 22.93 -33.59
N VAL A 239 44.13 21.81 -34.29
CA VAL A 239 42.81 21.21 -34.54
C VAL A 239 42.21 20.70 -33.24
N LEU A 240 42.98 19.97 -32.43
CA LEU A 240 42.53 19.48 -31.12
C LEU A 240 42.20 20.62 -30.15
N GLY A 241 43.04 21.66 -30.10
CA GLY A 241 42.80 22.86 -29.30
C GLY A 241 41.52 23.59 -29.71
N ASN A 242 41.32 23.79 -31.02
CA ASN A 242 40.10 24.40 -31.55
C ASN A 242 38.86 23.53 -31.31
N LEU A 243 38.96 22.21 -31.43
CA LEU A 243 37.87 21.29 -31.10
C LEU A 243 37.48 21.38 -29.62
N LYS A 244 38.46 21.58 -28.73
CA LYS A 244 38.22 21.73 -27.30
C LYS A 244 37.60 23.08 -26.92
N VAL A 245 37.98 24.17 -27.59
CA VAL A 245 37.59 25.54 -27.21
C VAL A 245 36.47 26.12 -28.06
N LYS A 246 36.52 26.00 -29.39
CA LYS A 246 35.56 26.64 -30.31
C LYS A 246 34.21 25.93 -30.38
N ILE A 247 34.17 24.63 -30.05
CA ILE A 247 32.97 23.80 -30.19
C ILE A 247 32.29 23.60 -28.84
N SER A 248 31.00 23.92 -28.79
CA SER A 248 30.16 23.66 -27.61
C SER A 248 30.07 22.17 -27.30
N ARG A 249 30.05 21.82 -26.00
CA ARG A 249 30.05 20.43 -25.53
C ARG A 249 28.80 19.68 -25.97
N GLU A 250 27.66 20.36 -26.05
CA GLU A 250 26.39 19.83 -26.55
C GLU A 250 26.51 19.29 -27.97
N ARG A 251 27.24 19.99 -28.86
CA ARG A 251 27.42 19.55 -30.25
C ARG A 251 28.35 18.35 -30.38
N ILE A 252 29.33 18.23 -29.49
CA ILE A 252 30.17 17.03 -29.38
C ILE A 252 29.34 15.84 -28.89
N GLY A 253 28.54 16.06 -27.85
CA GLY A 253 27.60 15.07 -27.32
C GLY A 253 26.68 14.50 -28.39
N ILE A 254 26.07 15.34 -29.22
CA ILE A 254 25.17 14.91 -30.31
C ILE A 254 25.91 14.04 -31.34
N GLU A 255 27.13 14.41 -31.74
CA GLU A 255 27.89 13.60 -32.70
C GLU A 255 28.29 12.25 -32.09
N LEU A 256 28.68 12.23 -30.81
CA LEU A 256 29.00 11.00 -30.09
C LEU A 256 27.77 10.10 -29.91
N GLU A 257 26.62 10.66 -29.53
CA GLU A 257 25.35 9.93 -29.41
C GLU A 257 24.97 9.24 -30.72
N LYS A 258 25.16 9.92 -31.86
CA LYS A 258 24.93 9.34 -33.19
C LYS A 258 25.94 8.24 -33.54
N MET A 259 27.18 8.33 -33.05
CA MET A 259 28.17 7.25 -33.18
C MET A 259 27.77 6.02 -32.35
N MET A 260 27.39 6.22 -31.09
CA MET A 260 27.05 5.15 -30.14
C MET A 260 25.74 4.43 -30.53
N SER A 261 24.76 5.17 -31.04
CA SER A 261 23.50 4.63 -31.56
C SER A 261 23.63 4.03 -32.97
N GLY A 262 24.80 4.14 -33.60
CA GLY A 262 25.05 3.73 -34.98
C GLY A 262 25.15 2.21 -35.20
N LYS A 263 25.45 1.84 -36.46
CA LYS A 263 25.66 0.43 -36.85
C LYS A 263 27.00 -0.13 -36.35
N ARG A 264 28.06 0.70 -36.32
CA ARG A 264 29.43 0.29 -35.94
C ARG A 264 30.04 1.24 -34.88
N PRO A 265 29.50 1.26 -33.65
CA PRO A 265 30.02 2.12 -32.57
C PRO A 265 31.47 1.80 -32.21
N VAL A 266 31.87 0.52 -32.22
CA VAL A 266 33.25 0.09 -31.98
C VAL A 266 34.27 0.74 -32.92
N GLU A 267 33.96 0.86 -34.20
CA GLU A 267 34.83 1.53 -35.18
C GLU A 267 34.98 3.03 -34.87
N SER A 268 33.92 3.65 -34.35
CA SER A 268 33.98 5.05 -33.91
C SER A 268 34.95 5.20 -32.74
N LEU A 269 34.89 4.31 -31.75
CA LEU A 269 35.81 4.32 -30.60
C LEU A 269 37.25 3.98 -31.00
N ARG A 270 37.46 3.03 -31.93
CA ARG A 270 38.77 2.73 -32.53
C ARG A 270 39.38 3.97 -33.20
N LEU A 271 38.59 4.69 -34.00
CA LEU A 271 39.03 5.93 -34.64
C LEU A 271 39.33 7.03 -33.61
N LEU A 272 38.45 7.25 -32.63
CA LEU A 272 38.71 8.23 -31.56
C LEU A 272 39.99 7.91 -30.78
N HIS A 273 40.26 6.63 -30.51
CA HIS A 273 41.48 6.17 -29.87
C HIS A 273 42.70 6.41 -30.76
N ARG A 274 42.69 5.88 -31.99
CA ARG A 274 43.82 5.96 -32.93
C ARG A 274 44.21 7.39 -33.28
N LEU A 275 43.23 8.28 -33.40
CA LEU A 275 43.42 9.69 -33.77
C LEU A 275 43.73 10.60 -32.57
N GLY A 276 43.82 10.07 -31.35
CA GLY A 276 44.12 10.86 -30.16
C GLY A 276 43.02 11.85 -29.76
N LEU A 277 41.77 11.61 -30.18
CA LEU A 277 40.65 12.55 -30.00
C LEU A 277 40.02 12.50 -28.61
N TYR A 278 40.36 11.50 -27.79
CA TYR A 278 39.69 11.24 -26.50
C TYR A 278 39.66 12.46 -25.58
N HIS A 279 40.81 13.06 -25.28
CA HIS A 279 40.90 14.18 -24.34
C HIS A 279 40.25 15.48 -24.86
N ALA A 280 40.07 15.60 -26.18
CA ALA A 280 39.34 16.72 -26.77
C ALA A 280 37.81 16.54 -26.63
N VAL A 281 37.35 15.28 -26.58
CA VAL A 281 35.93 14.90 -26.54
C VAL A 281 35.40 14.73 -25.12
N PHE A 282 36.10 13.97 -24.27
CA PHE A 282 35.61 13.51 -22.96
C PHE A 282 36.07 14.37 -21.77
N THR A 283 36.63 15.56 -22.00
CA THR A 283 37.13 16.44 -20.93
C THR A 283 36.42 17.80 -20.97
N ASN A 284 36.10 18.35 -19.78
CA ASN A 284 35.57 19.71 -19.67
C ASN A 284 36.71 20.74 -19.85
N PRO A 285 36.71 21.59 -20.91
CA PRO A 285 37.73 22.62 -21.11
C PRO A 285 37.76 23.70 -20.03
N GLU A 286 36.65 23.95 -19.33
CA GLU A 286 36.54 25.01 -18.32
C GLU A 286 37.29 24.66 -17.02
N ARG A 287 37.65 23.39 -16.84
CA ARG A 287 38.33 22.87 -15.66
C ARG A 287 39.76 22.45 -16.01
N ALA A 288 40.71 23.35 -15.77
CA ALA A 288 42.12 23.15 -16.13
C ALA A 288 42.85 22.10 -15.26
N ASP A 289 42.33 21.80 -14.05
CA ASP A 289 42.90 20.89 -13.06
C ASP A 289 42.41 19.43 -13.17
N MET A 290 41.58 19.11 -14.17
CA MET A 290 41.02 17.76 -14.31
C MET A 290 42.12 16.74 -14.67
N PRO A 291 42.20 15.58 -13.98
CA PRO A 291 43.17 14.54 -14.32
C PRO A 291 42.90 13.98 -15.73
N GLN A 292 43.95 13.49 -16.39
CA GLN A 292 43.83 12.84 -17.70
C GLN A 292 43.88 11.32 -17.54
N PRO A 293 42.85 10.59 -17.99
CA PRO A 293 42.84 9.14 -17.90
C PRO A 293 43.85 8.50 -18.86
N SER A 294 44.43 7.37 -18.47
CA SER A 294 45.26 6.57 -19.38
C SER A 294 44.39 5.82 -20.37
N LEU A 295 44.77 5.84 -21.66
CA LEU A 295 44.04 5.14 -22.72
C LEU A 295 44.65 3.78 -23.06
N SER A 296 45.73 3.39 -22.38
CA SER A 296 46.49 2.18 -22.71
C SER A 296 45.62 0.92 -22.74
N SER A 297 44.68 0.78 -21.81
CA SER A 297 43.79 -0.37 -21.68
C SER A 297 42.41 -0.18 -22.30
N TRP A 298 42.09 1.02 -22.84
CA TRP A 298 40.74 1.38 -23.26
C TRP A 298 40.16 0.46 -24.34
N SER A 299 41.01 -0.08 -25.23
CA SER A 299 40.56 -1.04 -26.25
C SER A 299 39.98 -2.32 -25.65
N GLY A 300 40.45 -2.74 -24.47
CA GLY A 300 39.90 -3.88 -23.75
C GLY A 300 38.40 -3.74 -23.49
N ALA A 301 37.91 -2.55 -23.14
CA ALA A 301 36.51 -2.31 -22.85
C ALA A 301 35.63 -2.38 -24.12
N TYR A 302 35.94 -1.60 -25.15
CA TYR A 302 35.07 -1.56 -26.34
C TYR A 302 35.17 -2.81 -27.22
N GLU A 303 36.31 -3.51 -27.23
CA GLU A 303 36.45 -4.80 -27.94
C GLU A 303 35.78 -5.94 -27.16
N CYS A 304 35.73 -5.85 -25.82
CA CYS A 304 34.93 -6.76 -25.01
C CYS A 304 33.44 -6.58 -25.34
N LEU A 305 32.94 -5.34 -25.36
CA LEU A 305 31.53 -5.09 -25.70
C LEU A 305 31.18 -5.55 -27.12
N GLU A 306 32.07 -5.32 -28.11
CA GLU A 306 31.90 -5.84 -29.46
C GLU A 306 31.80 -7.37 -29.46
N HIS A 307 32.72 -8.05 -28.77
CA HIS A 307 32.73 -9.50 -28.66
C HIS A 307 31.42 -10.02 -28.05
N LEU A 308 30.97 -9.43 -26.94
CA LEU A 308 29.72 -9.77 -26.28
C LEU A 308 28.50 -9.58 -27.20
N GLU A 309 28.46 -8.50 -27.98
CA GLU A 309 27.38 -8.25 -28.95
C GLU A 309 27.39 -9.26 -30.11
N GLN A 310 28.58 -9.65 -30.60
CA GLN A 310 28.75 -10.59 -31.71
C GLN A 310 28.47 -12.04 -31.30
N THR A 311 28.77 -12.43 -30.06
CA THR A 311 28.55 -13.78 -29.53
C THR A 311 27.24 -13.92 -28.76
N LYS A 312 26.30 -12.99 -28.93
CA LYS A 312 25.03 -13.00 -28.18
C LYS A 312 24.20 -14.23 -28.50
N THR A 313 23.86 -14.97 -27.45
CA THR A 313 22.90 -16.08 -27.46
C THR A 313 21.89 -15.89 -26.33
N PRO A 314 20.74 -16.57 -26.34
CA PRO A 314 19.87 -16.62 -25.16
C PRO A 314 20.68 -17.05 -23.92
N GLY A 315 20.58 -16.28 -22.83
CA GLY A 315 21.33 -16.50 -21.58
C GLY A 315 22.76 -15.94 -21.54
N SER A 316 23.31 -15.45 -22.65
CA SER A 316 24.63 -14.78 -22.64
C SER A 316 24.60 -13.45 -21.88
N ILE A 317 25.76 -13.02 -21.34
CA ILE A 317 25.96 -11.73 -20.66
C ILE A 317 25.28 -10.57 -21.41
N TYR A 318 25.53 -10.45 -22.72
CA TYR A 318 24.96 -9.36 -23.52
C TYR A 318 23.43 -9.39 -23.53
N ASN A 319 22.83 -10.57 -23.77
CA ASN A 319 21.39 -10.71 -23.88
C ASN A 319 20.67 -10.54 -22.52
N LEU A 320 21.35 -10.85 -21.41
CA LEU A 320 20.80 -10.65 -20.06
C LEU A 320 20.85 -9.19 -19.61
N LEU A 321 21.86 -8.43 -20.05
CA LEU A 321 22.11 -7.07 -19.56
C LEU A 321 21.63 -5.96 -20.53
N VAL A 322 21.72 -6.17 -21.85
CA VAL A 322 21.36 -5.17 -22.86
C VAL A 322 20.02 -5.55 -23.49
N THR A 323 18.93 -4.98 -22.97
CA THR A 323 17.56 -5.43 -23.27
C THR A 323 16.78 -4.51 -24.22
N SER A 324 17.34 -3.39 -24.67
CA SER A 324 16.71 -2.43 -25.58
C SER A 324 17.73 -1.69 -26.43
N ASP A 325 17.28 -1.02 -27.50
CA ASP A 325 18.15 -0.19 -28.35
C ASP A 325 18.73 1.02 -27.60
N GLU A 326 17.95 1.61 -26.67
CA GLU A 326 18.44 2.65 -25.76
C GLU A 326 19.55 2.10 -24.85
N ALA A 327 19.35 0.89 -24.28
CA ALA A 327 20.37 0.25 -23.45
C ALA A 327 21.64 -0.10 -24.25
N ARG A 328 21.51 -0.47 -25.53
CA ARG A 328 22.65 -0.68 -26.44
C ARG A 328 23.46 0.60 -26.61
N SER A 329 22.80 1.72 -26.91
CA SER A 329 23.48 3.02 -27.06
C SER A 329 24.19 3.46 -25.76
N PHE A 330 23.53 3.24 -24.61
CA PHE A 330 24.13 3.55 -23.30
C PHE A 330 25.28 2.62 -22.95
N ALA A 331 25.22 1.33 -23.30
CA ALA A 331 26.34 0.39 -23.14
C ALA A 331 27.60 0.86 -23.87
N TRP A 332 27.45 1.32 -25.11
CA TRP A 332 28.57 1.88 -25.89
C TRP A 332 29.10 3.19 -25.31
N SER A 333 28.20 4.03 -24.77
CA SER A 333 28.59 5.26 -24.06
C SER A 333 29.35 4.96 -22.76
N LEU A 334 28.93 3.93 -22.03
CA LEU A 334 29.61 3.44 -20.83
C LEU A 334 31.01 2.90 -21.16
N ALA A 335 31.14 2.10 -22.22
CA ALA A 335 32.43 1.63 -22.72
C ALA A 335 33.37 2.81 -23.07
N ALA A 336 32.82 3.89 -23.64
CA ALA A 336 33.59 5.09 -23.95
C ALA A 336 34.10 5.84 -22.71
N LEU A 337 33.42 5.71 -21.57
CA LEU A 337 33.75 6.40 -20.32
C LEU A 337 34.61 5.59 -19.34
N THR A 338 34.83 4.29 -19.62
CA THR A 338 35.66 3.41 -18.77
C THR A 338 37.04 3.95 -18.38
N PRO A 339 37.79 4.71 -19.22
CA PRO A 339 39.11 5.21 -18.82
C PRO A 339 39.09 6.16 -17.61
N TRP A 340 37.95 6.78 -17.30
CA TRP A 340 37.82 7.67 -16.15
C TRP A 340 37.71 6.92 -14.82
N GLU A 341 37.42 5.63 -14.83
CA GLU A 341 37.12 4.83 -13.65
C GLU A 341 38.30 4.63 -12.68
N PRO A 342 39.55 4.39 -13.13
CA PRO A 342 40.68 4.17 -12.22
C PRO A 342 41.13 5.42 -11.45
N LEU A 343 40.59 6.59 -11.78
CA LEU A 343 41.01 7.86 -11.19
C LEU A 343 40.27 8.14 -9.87
N PRO A 344 40.93 8.72 -8.86
CA PRO A 344 40.28 9.04 -7.60
C PRO A 344 39.27 10.19 -7.76
N ASP A 345 38.14 10.07 -7.06
CA ASP A 345 37.12 11.12 -7.00
C ASP A 345 37.64 12.41 -6.32
N ASP A 346 37.03 13.53 -6.71
CA ASP A 346 37.27 14.81 -6.06
C ASP A 346 36.86 14.79 -4.57
N PRO A 347 37.54 15.58 -3.71
CA PRO A 347 37.16 15.71 -2.32
C PRO A 347 35.72 16.25 -2.17
N PRO A 348 35.01 15.89 -1.09
CA PRO A 348 33.63 16.32 -0.87
C PRO A 348 33.51 17.85 -0.82
N LEU A 349 32.40 18.37 -1.36
CA LEU A 349 32.14 19.81 -1.40
C LEU A 349 31.90 20.37 0.02
N ARG A 350 32.17 21.66 0.22
CA ARG A 350 32.03 22.37 1.53
C ARG A 350 30.65 22.24 2.21
N SER A 351 29.62 21.78 1.48
CA SER A 351 28.26 21.55 1.97
C SER A 351 28.01 20.13 2.52
N GLY A 352 29.03 19.28 2.61
CA GLY A 352 28.91 17.89 3.05
C GLY A 352 28.28 16.95 2.02
N LYS A 353 28.00 17.43 0.80
CA LYS A 353 27.57 16.60 -0.33
C LYS A 353 28.78 15.95 -1.01
N ALA A 354 28.69 14.64 -1.27
CA ALA A 354 29.69 13.91 -2.04
C ALA A 354 29.86 14.54 -3.43
N ALA A 355 31.10 14.65 -3.89
CA ALA A 355 31.40 15.10 -5.24
C ALA A 355 30.80 14.15 -6.28
N LEU A 356 30.62 14.66 -7.50
CA LEU A 356 30.26 13.79 -8.62
C LEU A 356 31.51 13.01 -9.06
N PRO A 357 31.39 11.70 -9.37
CA PRO A 357 32.49 10.94 -9.93
C PRO A 357 33.03 11.56 -11.21
N LEU A 358 34.31 11.38 -11.49
CA LEU A 358 34.95 11.97 -12.68
C LEU A 358 34.31 11.49 -13.99
N ALA A 359 33.95 10.22 -14.09
CA ALA A 359 33.21 9.68 -15.23
C ALA A 359 31.84 10.38 -15.42
N SER A 360 31.16 10.71 -14.32
CA SER A 360 29.90 11.47 -14.36
C SER A 360 30.10 12.93 -14.77
N GLN A 361 31.20 13.55 -14.35
CA GLN A 361 31.57 14.89 -14.80
C GLN A 361 31.89 14.89 -16.30
N ALA A 362 32.64 13.89 -16.79
CA ALA A 362 32.92 13.72 -18.22
C ALA A 362 31.61 13.57 -19.03
N ALA A 363 30.64 12.79 -18.54
CA ALA A 363 29.34 12.65 -19.19
C ALA A 363 28.50 13.94 -19.15
N ARG A 364 28.32 14.55 -17.97
CA ARG A 364 27.43 15.72 -17.78
C ARG A 364 28.00 17.03 -18.30
N GLU A 365 29.29 17.23 -18.09
CA GLU A 365 29.97 18.49 -18.40
C GLU A 365 30.75 18.40 -19.70
N GLY A 366 31.47 17.31 -19.92
CA GLY A 366 32.24 17.09 -21.15
C GLY A 366 31.37 16.80 -22.37
N LEU A 367 30.33 15.98 -22.21
CA LEU A 367 29.47 15.55 -23.32
C LEU A 367 28.07 16.15 -23.31
N ARG A 368 27.66 16.78 -22.19
CA ARG A 368 26.26 17.23 -22.00
C ARG A 368 25.26 16.10 -22.25
N ALA A 369 25.60 14.91 -21.77
CA ALA A 369 24.79 13.71 -21.92
C ALA A 369 23.39 13.86 -21.30
N PRO A 370 22.37 13.14 -21.82
CA PRO A 370 21.05 13.12 -21.22
C PRO A 370 21.09 12.74 -19.74
N ASN A 371 20.17 13.29 -18.93
CA ASN A 371 20.10 13.03 -17.49
C ASN A 371 20.07 11.52 -17.18
N LYS A 372 19.27 10.75 -17.94
CA LYS A 372 19.20 9.29 -17.79
C LYS A 372 20.57 8.61 -17.91
N LEU A 373 21.34 8.91 -18.97
CA LEU A 373 22.67 8.33 -19.15
C LEU A 373 23.61 8.78 -18.03
N SER A 374 23.56 10.06 -17.67
CA SER A 374 24.38 10.63 -16.61
C SER A 374 24.10 10.01 -15.23
N ASP A 375 22.85 9.66 -14.95
CA ASP A 375 22.45 8.97 -13.71
C ASP A 375 22.91 7.52 -13.71
N VAL A 376 22.80 6.81 -14.85
CA VAL A 376 23.33 5.44 -15.02
C VAL A 376 24.85 5.43 -14.82
N VAL A 377 25.60 6.35 -15.43
CA VAL A 377 27.07 6.46 -15.25
C VAL A 377 27.43 6.68 -13.78
N THR A 378 26.71 7.57 -13.10
CA THR A 378 26.95 7.88 -11.69
C THR A 378 26.68 6.67 -10.78
N ALA A 379 25.58 5.96 -11.02
CA ALA A 379 25.24 4.77 -10.24
C ALA A 379 26.16 3.58 -10.55
N ALA A 380 26.56 3.41 -11.82
CA ALA A 380 27.50 2.37 -12.23
C ALA A 380 28.82 2.51 -11.47
N HIS A 381 29.41 3.71 -11.43
CA HIS A 381 30.61 3.99 -10.64
C HIS A 381 30.40 3.67 -9.15
N ARG A 382 29.35 4.23 -8.53
CA ARG A 382 29.12 4.12 -7.08
C ARG A 382 28.81 2.70 -6.60
N HIS A 383 28.07 1.91 -7.39
CA HIS A 383 27.71 0.55 -7.01
C HIS A 383 28.73 -0.49 -7.45
N ARG A 384 29.68 -0.15 -8.33
CA ARG A 384 30.69 -1.08 -8.85
C ARG A 384 31.37 -1.91 -7.74
N PRO A 385 31.86 -1.33 -6.62
CA PRO A 385 32.51 -2.14 -5.58
C PRO A 385 31.55 -3.16 -4.94
N ALA A 386 30.29 -2.79 -4.74
CA ALA A 386 29.27 -3.67 -4.18
C ALA A 386 28.86 -4.79 -5.17
N ILE A 387 28.75 -4.46 -6.46
CA ILE A 387 28.47 -5.43 -7.52
C ILE A 387 29.63 -6.44 -7.64
N ALA A 388 30.87 -5.96 -7.65
CA ALA A 388 32.07 -6.81 -7.73
C ALA A 388 32.17 -7.74 -6.51
N ALA A 389 31.98 -7.22 -5.30
CA ALA A 389 31.98 -8.02 -4.07
C ALA A 389 30.90 -9.11 -4.08
N LEU A 390 29.69 -8.80 -4.57
CA LEU A 390 28.61 -9.78 -4.67
C LEU A 390 28.92 -10.86 -5.72
N LYS A 391 29.49 -10.48 -6.86
CA LYS A 391 29.97 -11.41 -7.89
C LYS A 391 31.05 -12.35 -7.33
N ASP A 392 32.01 -11.82 -6.58
CA ASP A 392 33.07 -12.61 -5.97
C ASP A 392 32.51 -13.57 -4.91
N ALA A 393 31.55 -13.14 -4.10
CA ALA A 393 30.86 -13.98 -3.12
C ALA A 393 30.08 -15.14 -3.78
N VAL A 394 29.40 -14.88 -4.90
CA VAL A 394 28.72 -15.92 -5.70
C VAL A 394 29.75 -16.90 -6.26
N CYS A 395 30.85 -16.41 -6.84
CA CYS A 395 31.90 -17.26 -7.39
C CYS A 395 32.61 -18.11 -6.32
N ALA A 396 32.73 -17.60 -5.10
CA ALA A 396 33.28 -18.32 -3.94
C ALA A 396 32.28 -19.30 -3.30
N GLY A 397 31.01 -19.30 -3.73
CA GLY A 397 29.97 -20.16 -3.16
C GLY A 397 29.59 -19.80 -1.72
N ALA A 398 29.75 -18.53 -1.32
CA ALA A 398 29.43 -18.07 0.03
C ALA A 398 27.93 -18.29 0.35
N GLU A 399 27.60 -18.74 1.56
CA GLU A 399 26.20 -19.00 1.95
C GLU A 399 25.31 -17.76 1.82
N GLU A 400 25.86 -16.60 2.14
CA GLU A 400 25.19 -15.32 2.01
C GLU A 400 24.81 -14.95 0.58
N ALA A 401 25.52 -15.48 -0.41
CA ALA A 401 25.22 -15.27 -1.81
C ALA A 401 24.05 -16.14 -2.30
N ARG A 402 23.62 -17.14 -1.51
CA ARG A 402 22.43 -17.97 -1.78
C ARG A 402 21.14 -17.36 -1.24
N ALA A 403 21.22 -16.29 -0.47
CA ALA A 403 20.06 -15.61 0.10
C ALA A 403 19.33 -14.78 -0.98
N ARG A 404 18.16 -15.25 -1.42
CA ARG A 404 17.36 -14.63 -2.50
C ARG A 404 17.01 -13.17 -2.22
N ASP A 405 16.68 -12.88 -0.97
CA ASP A 405 16.35 -11.53 -0.49
C ASP A 405 17.55 -10.59 -0.52
N ARG A 406 18.74 -11.05 -0.13
CA ARG A 406 19.96 -10.23 -0.23
C ARG A 406 20.25 -9.83 -1.68
N LEU A 407 20.20 -10.79 -2.60
CA LEU A 407 20.41 -10.53 -4.03
C LEU A 407 19.34 -9.58 -4.59
N GLY A 408 18.07 -9.86 -4.30
CA GLY A 408 16.96 -9.05 -4.78
C GLY A 408 16.99 -7.62 -4.23
N LEU A 409 17.29 -7.44 -2.94
CA LEU A 409 17.41 -6.11 -2.32
C LEU A 409 18.60 -5.33 -2.89
N ALA A 410 19.75 -5.96 -3.11
CA ALA A 410 20.91 -5.32 -3.72
C ALA A 410 20.58 -4.80 -5.13
N ILE A 411 19.98 -5.64 -5.97
CA ILE A 411 19.56 -5.25 -7.33
C ILE A 411 18.57 -4.08 -7.31
N ARG A 412 17.62 -4.09 -6.36
CA ARG A 412 16.65 -3.00 -6.20
C ARG A 412 17.29 -1.70 -5.75
N ASP A 413 18.27 -1.75 -4.85
CA ASP A 413 19.00 -0.56 -4.42
C ASP A 413 19.80 0.04 -5.59
N TRP A 414 20.46 -0.81 -6.38
CA TRP A 414 21.20 -0.39 -7.56
C TRP A 414 20.31 0.30 -8.60
N ASP A 415 19.14 -0.26 -8.86
CA ASP A 415 18.18 0.29 -9.82
C ASP A 415 17.56 1.61 -9.33
N ALA A 416 17.23 1.70 -8.03
CA ALA A 416 16.59 2.88 -7.45
C ALA A 416 17.46 4.16 -7.50
N ARG A 417 18.79 4.03 -7.48
CA ARG A 417 19.72 5.18 -7.36
C ARG A 417 20.40 5.62 -8.66
N GLY A 418 19.94 5.11 -9.81
CA GLY A 418 20.40 5.58 -11.13
C GLY A 418 19.69 4.96 -12.35
N GLY A 419 18.74 4.06 -12.12
CA GLY A 419 18.05 3.32 -13.17
C GLY A 419 18.92 2.25 -13.82
N ASN A 420 18.26 1.25 -14.39
CA ASN A 420 18.85 0.23 -15.25
C ASN A 420 20.08 -0.47 -14.65
N TRP A 421 19.90 -1.14 -13.51
CA TRP A 421 20.96 -1.88 -12.80
C TRP A 421 21.78 -2.82 -13.70
N ARG A 422 21.16 -3.34 -14.77
CA ARG A 422 21.82 -4.22 -15.75
C ARG A 422 23.00 -3.54 -16.45
N LEU A 423 22.86 -2.26 -16.80
CA LEU A 423 23.96 -1.50 -17.41
C LEU A 423 25.06 -1.17 -16.39
N GLN A 424 24.71 -1.07 -15.11
CA GLN A 424 25.69 -0.89 -14.03
C GLN A 424 26.55 -2.16 -13.88
N VAL A 425 25.93 -3.34 -13.95
CA VAL A 425 26.65 -4.62 -13.99
C VAL A 425 27.50 -4.74 -15.26
N LEU A 426 26.96 -4.35 -16.43
CA LEU A 426 27.73 -4.36 -17.68
C LEU A 426 28.97 -3.46 -17.57
N PHE A 427 28.83 -2.25 -17.02
CA PHE A 427 29.97 -1.38 -16.78
C PHE A 427 31.03 -2.04 -15.90
N ALA A 428 30.63 -2.71 -14.80
CA ALA A 428 31.55 -3.47 -13.96
C ALA A 428 32.25 -4.60 -14.72
N VAL A 429 31.56 -5.31 -15.62
CA VAL A 429 32.18 -6.32 -16.52
C VAL A 429 33.25 -5.69 -17.39
N LEU A 430 32.96 -4.54 -18.02
CA LEU A 430 33.90 -3.88 -18.93
C LEU A 430 35.16 -3.41 -18.20
N VAL A 431 35.00 -2.82 -17.01
CA VAL A 431 36.15 -2.34 -16.23
C VAL A 431 36.95 -3.51 -15.64
N ASP A 432 36.32 -4.58 -15.15
CA ASP A 432 37.05 -5.77 -14.67
C ASP A 432 37.90 -6.39 -15.79
N VAL A 433 37.39 -6.42 -17.03
CA VAL A 433 38.17 -6.90 -18.20
C VAL A 433 39.33 -5.94 -18.49
N GLU A 434 39.10 -4.65 -18.46
CA GLU A 434 40.14 -3.64 -18.68
C GLU A 434 41.28 -3.75 -17.64
N GLU A 435 40.94 -3.84 -16.35
CA GLU A 435 41.91 -3.90 -15.26
C GLU A 435 42.67 -5.24 -15.19
N LYS A 436 42.00 -6.37 -15.45
CA LYS A 436 42.59 -7.72 -15.28
C LYS A 436 43.32 -8.23 -16.53
N VAL A 437 42.93 -7.78 -17.73
CA VAL A 437 43.51 -8.26 -19.00
C VAL A 437 44.52 -7.26 -19.57
N GLY A 438 44.31 -5.96 -19.34
CA GLY A 438 45.17 -4.88 -19.83
C GLY A 438 45.30 -4.80 -21.36
N ALA A 439 46.13 -3.86 -21.83
CA ALA A 439 46.34 -3.57 -23.25
C ALA A 439 46.95 -4.73 -24.06
N ALA A 440 47.86 -5.50 -23.44
CA ALA A 440 48.70 -6.49 -24.12
C ALA A 440 48.02 -7.86 -24.31
N GLY A 441 46.91 -8.12 -23.62
CA GLY A 441 46.20 -9.41 -23.64
C GLY A 441 45.29 -9.63 -24.86
N VAL A 442 44.99 -8.58 -25.63
CA VAL A 442 44.03 -8.67 -26.75
C VAL A 442 44.71 -9.07 -28.08
N THR A 443 45.99 -8.75 -28.28
CA THR A 443 46.68 -8.91 -29.57
C THR A 443 47.64 -10.11 -29.67
N LYS A 444 47.95 -10.80 -28.56
CA LYS A 444 48.76 -12.04 -28.54
C LYS A 444 48.06 -13.13 -27.73
N ALA A 445 47.45 -14.11 -28.41
CA ALA A 445 47.09 -15.44 -27.87
C ALA A 445 46.58 -15.48 -26.40
N GLY A 446 45.73 -14.53 -26.00
CA GLY A 446 45.26 -14.34 -24.62
C GLY A 446 43.80 -14.74 -24.37
N ALA A 447 43.22 -15.59 -25.22
CA ALA A 447 41.83 -16.07 -25.10
C ALA A 447 41.50 -16.65 -23.71
N GLY A 448 42.51 -17.15 -22.98
CA GLY A 448 42.34 -17.66 -21.62
C GLY A 448 42.07 -16.58 -20.55
N GLY A 449 42.64 -15.38 -20.66
CA GLY A 449 42.51 -14.33 -19.63
C GLY A 449 41.16 -13.62 -19.63
N ARG A 450 40.75 -13.11 -20.81
CA ARG A 450 39.41 -12.52 -20.99
C ARG A 450 38.31 -13.56 -20.78
N GLY A 451 38.50 -14.78 -21.29
CA GLY A 451 37.56 -15.88 -21.12
C GLY A 451 37.33 -16.23 -19.64
N ALA A 452 38.37 -16.23 -18.82
CA ALA A 452 38.26 -16.48 -17.39
C ALA A 452 37.43 -15.40 -16.67
N VAL A 453 37.70 -14.12 -16.93
CA VAL A 453 36.93 -13.01 -16.34
C VAL A 453 35.45 -13.08 -16.76
N LEU A 454 35.18 -13.28 -18.04
CA LEU A 454 33.80 -13.40 -18.54
C LEU A 454 33.09 -14.65 -17.98
N ALA A 455 33.80 -15.76 -17.73
CA ALA A 455 33.22 -16.95 -17.12
C ALA A 455 32.78 -16.71 -15.65
N GLU A 456 33.53 -15.91 -14.88
CA GLU A 456 33.12 -15.49 -13.53
C GLU A 456 31.83 -14.66 -13.58
N TRP A 457 31.76 -13.67 -14.49
CA TRP A 457 30.58 -12.84 -14.66
C TRP A 457 29.37 -13.62 -15.20
N GLN A 458 29.58 -14.57 -16.12
CA GLN A 458 28.52 -15.45 -16.58
C GLN A 458 27.98 -16.31 -15.43
N ARG A 459 28.85 -16.90 -14.59
CA ARG A 459 28.42 -17.64 -13.40
C ARG A 459 27.59 -16.78 -12.44
N PHE A 460 27.99 -15.54 -12.24
CA PHE A 460 27.22 -14.60 -11.42
C PHE A 460 25.83 -14.33 -12.00
N LEU A 461 25.73 -14.08 -13.31
CA LEU A 461 24.45 -13.82 -13.96
C LEU A 461 23.55 -15.07 -14.01
N ASP A 462 24.12 -16.24 -14.26
CA ASP A 462 23.41 -17.52 -14.22
C ASP A 462 22.80 -17.75 -12.83
N HIS A 463 23.55 -17.44 -11.77
CA HIS A 463 23.05 -17.51 -10.39
C HIS A 463 21.89 -16.53 -10.14
N LEU A 464 21.97 -15.29 -10.65
CA LEU A 464 20.84 -14.34 -10.53
C LEU A 464 19.59 -14.80 -11.29
N VAL A 465 19.76 -15.48 -12.42
CA VAL A 465 18.67 -16.09 -13.20
C VAL A 465 18.08 -17.27 -12.44
N GLU A 466 18.90 -18.17 -11.91
CA GLU A 466 18.48 -19.33 -11.11
C GLU A 466 17.68 -18.89 -9.87
N MET A 467 18.14 -17.83 -9.21
CA MET A 467 17.49 -17.25 -8.04
C MET A 467 16.23 -16.42 -8.40
N ASP A 468 15.91 -16.23 -9.68
CA ASP A 468 14.76 -15.47 -10.18
C ASP A 468 14.66 -14.05 -9.53
N VAL A 469 15.79 -13.35 -9.54
CA VAL A 469 15.90 -11.97 -8.99
C VAL A 469 16.21 -10.93 -10.07
N MET A 470 16.39 -11.34 -11.33
CA MET A 470 16.69 -10.43 -12.46
C MET A 470 15.65 -9.32 -12.64
N ASN A 471 14.40 -9.57 -12.24
CA ASN A 471 13.28 -8.60 -12.32
C ASN A 471 12.88 -8.02 -10.96
N ALA A 472 13.73 -8.14 -9.94
CA ALA A 472 13.45 -7.64 -8.59
C ALA A 472 13.01 -6.16 -8.54
N PRO A 473 13.54 -5.19 -9.33
CA PRO A 473 13.09 -3.79 -9.32
C PRO A 473 11.63 -3.61 -9.75
N ASN A 474 11.18 -4.40 -10.71
CA ASN A 474 9.82 -4.34 -11.26
C ASN A 474 8.80 -5.14 -10.44
N MET A 475 9.26 -5.85 -9.41
CA MET A 475 8.38 -6.60 -8.51
C MET A 475 7.50 -5.62 -7.73
N LYS A 476 6.17 -5.81 -7.84
CA LYS A 476 5.18 -5.08 -7.06
C LYS A 476 5.29 -5.49 -5.59
N ARG A 477 5.35 -4.51 -4.70
CA ARG A 477 5.38 -4.79 -3.26
C ARG A 477 4.03 -5.37 -2.82
N LEU A 478 4.06 -6.46 -2.07
CA LEU A 478 2.87 -7.01 -1.40
C LEU A 478 2.38 -6.08 -0.29
N VAL A 479 3.32 -5.46 0.43
CA VAL A 479 3.04 -4.52 1.50
C VAL A 479 3.54 -3.13 1.11
N ASP A 480 2.61 -2.18 1.00
CA ASP A 480 2.94 -0.76 0.86
C ASP A 480 2.91 -0.05 2.22
N GLY A 481 3.33 1.22 2.26
CA GLY A 481 3.37 1.98 3.50
C GLY A 481 1.98 2.12 4.13
N LYS A 482 0.91 2.24 3.33
CA LYS A 482 -0.45 2.41 3.83
C LYS A 482 -0.94 1.12 4.48
N LEU A 483 -0.75 -0.01 3.83
CA LEU A 483 -1.08 -1.32 4.36
C LEU A 483 -0.27 -1.60 5.63
N LEU A 484 1.05 -1.38 5.62
CA LEU A 484 1.88 -1.59 6.80
C LEU A 484 1.45 -0.74 8.01
N MET A 485 1.07 0.52 7.78
CA MET A 485 0.57 1.41 8.82
C MET A 485 -0.81 0.97 9.34
N LYS A 486 -1.69 0.54 8.42
CA LYS A 486 -3.01 0.01 8.75
C LYS A 486 -2.89 -1.24 9.64
N GLU A 487 -2.02 -2.16 9.23
CA GLU A 487 -1.80 -3.44 9.89
C GLU A 487 -1.06 -3.30 11.23
N LEU A 488 -0.10 -2.38 11.34
CA LEU A 488 0.64 -2.13 12.58
C LEU A 488 0.01 -1.07 13.50
N GLY A 489 -1.13 -0.46 13.11
CA GLY A 489 -1.79 0.59 13.90
C GLY A 489 -0.91 1.83 14.16
N ALA A 490 0.08 2.11 13.31
CA ALA A 490 1.15 3.08 13.58
C ALA A 490 1.19 4.24 12.57
N LYS A 491 1.55 5.44 13.04
CA LYS A 491 1.72 6.63 12.18
C LYS A 491 3.02 6.56 11.36
N PRO A 492 3.05 7.13 10.14
CA PRO A 492 4.25 7.15 9.32
C PRO A 492 5.38 7.90 10.02
N GLY A 493 6.58 7.35 9.95
CA GLY A 493 7.76 7.93 10.56
C GLY A 493 9.05 7.37 9.99
N ARG A 494 10.19 7.72 10.61
CA ARG A 494 11.52 7.24 10.17
C ARG A 494 11.64 5.70 10.17
N TRP A 495 10.78 5.01 10.90
CA TRP A 495 10.72 3.54 10.98
C TRP A 495 10.06 2.89 9.75
N THR A 496 9.22 3.62 8.99
CA THR A 496 8.42 3.06 7.89
C THR A 496 9.30 2.54 6.75
N GLY A 497 10.40 3.23 6.43
CA GLY A 497 11.34 2.79 5.40
C GLY A 497 11.97 1.42 5.73
N PRO A 498 12.65 1.27 6.88
CA PRO A 498 13.19 -0.02 7.33
C PRO A 498 12.15 -1.14 7.41
N ALA A 499 10.92 -0.86 7.87
CA ALA A 499 9.88 -1.88 7.98
C ALA A 499 9.36 -2.36 6.61
N LEU A 500 9.33 -1.47 5.61
CA LEU A 500 9.03 -1.84 4.23
C LEU A 500 10.14 -2.69 3.60
N GLU A 501 11.40 -2.44 3.95
CA GLU A 501 12.52 -3.30 3.53
C GLU A 501 12.42 -4.70 4.15
N VAL A 502 12.04 -4.82 5.43
CA VAL A 502 11.81 -6.13 6.08
C VAL A 502 10.69 -6.90 5.39
N ALA A 503 9.56 -6.24 5.11
CA ALA A 503 8.44 -6.85 4.39
C ALA A 503 8.84 -7.31 2.97
N LEU A 504 9.64 -6.49 2.28
CA LEU A 504 10.15 -6.81 0.95
C LEU A 504 11.18 -7.95 0.97
N ALA A 505 12.05 -7.99 1.99
CA ALA A 505 12.97 -9.10 2.20
C ALA A 505 12.21 -10.41 2.38
N TRP A 506 11.16 -10.39 3.21
CA TRP A 506 10.28 -11.54 3.38
C TRP A 506 9.62 -11.96 2.06
N GLN A 507 9.10 -11.01 1.27
CA GLN A 507 8.51 -11.29 -0.04
C GLN A 507 9.51 -11.96 -0.99
N LEU A 508 10.77 -11.50 -1.00
CA LEU A 508 11.82 -12.10 -1.83
C LEU A 508 12.21 -13.52 -1.37
N ARG A 509 12.10 -13.83 -0.08
CA ARG A 509 12.32 -15.20 0.45
C ARG A 509 11.17 -16.15 0.14
N ASN A 510 9.96 -15.63 -0.07
CA ASN A 510 8.73 -16.42 -0.26
C ASN A 510 8.12 -16.15 -1.66
N PRO A 511 8.81 -16.54 -2.75
CA PRO A 511 8.30 -16.34 -4.10
C PRO A 511 6.98 -17.12 -4.29
N GLY A 512 5.97 -16.45 -4.85
CA GLY A 512 4.66 -17.03 -5.14
C GLY A 512 3.59 -16.87 -4.05
N VAL A 513 3.94 -16.31 -2.89
CA VAL A 513 2.95 -15.95 -1.87
C VAL A 513 2.37 -14.57 -2.16
N GLU A 514 1.04 -14.47 -2.28
CA GLU A 514 0.33 -13.21 -2.55
C GLU A 514 -0.29 -12.57 -1.31
N ASP A 515 -0.37 -13.32 -0.20
CA ASP A 515 -0.92 -12.82 1.06
C ASP A 515 0.10 -11.96 1.82
N PRO A 516 -0.20 -10.67 2.11
CA PRO A 516 0.70 -9.79 2.86
C PRO A 516 0.88 -10.19 4.33
N SER A 517 0.02 -11.06 4.88
CA SER A 517 -0.01 -11.38 6.33
C SER A 517 1.33 -11.83 6.88
N GLY A 518 2.05 -12.69 6.14
CA GLY A 518 3.36 -13.19 6.59
C GLY A 518 4.46 -12.13 6.62
N ALA A 519 4.42 -11.16 5.69
CA ALA A 519 5.36 -10.04 5.66
C ALA A 519 5.12 -9.04 6.82
N VAL A 520 3.86 -8.87 7.21
CA VAL A 520 3.45 -8.07 8.37
C VAL A 520 3.84 -8.76 9.69
N GLU A 521 3.66 -10.08 9.76
CA GLU A 521 4.04 -10.88 10.92
C GLU A 521 5.55 -10.82 11.18
N GLU A 522 6.38 -10.84 10.13
CA GLU A 522 7.83 -10.70 10.22
C GLU A 522 8.24 -9.38 10.90
N ASN A 523 7.56 -8.27 10.57
CA ASN A 523 7.77 -6.99 11.23
C ASN A 523 7.37 -7.02 12.71
N SER A 524 6.30 -7.74 13.05
CA SER A 524 5.88 -7.94 14.45
C SER A 524 6.89 -8.77 15.23
N LYS A 525 7.44 -9.85 14.65
CA LYS A 525 8.50 -10.68 15.25
C LYS A 525 9.77 -9.88 15.54
N GLN A 526 10.18 -9.00 14.63
CA GLN A 526 11.35 -8.15 14.86
C GLN A 526 11.12 -7.16 16.03
N THR A 527 9.91 -6.64 16.16
CA THR A 527 9.51 -5.76 17.27
C THR A 527 9.50 -6.51 18.60
N GLN A 528 8.98 -7.75 18.62
CA GLN A 528 9.07 -8.64 19.78
C GLN A 528 10.53 -8.92 20.17
N GLY A 529 11.42 -9.18 19.21
CA GLY A 529 12.84 -9.39 19.45
C GLY A 529 13.52 -8.18 20.11
N LYS A 530 13.17 -6.97 19.69
CA LYS A 530 13.64 -5.72 20.33
C LYS A 530 13.10 -5.58 21.76
N LEU A 531 11.79 -5.77 21.97
CA LEU A 531 11.19 -5.73 23.31
C LEU A 531 11.81 -6.77 24.25
N LEU A 532 12.04 -7.98 23.77
CA LEU A 532 12.68 -9.06 24.53
C LEU A 532 14.12 -8.68 24.89
N SER A 533 14.88 -8.09 23.97
CA SER A 533 16.25 -7.61 24.22
C SER A 533 16.26 -6.51 25.28
N ILE A 534 15.34 -5.54 25.18
CA ILE A 534 15.21 -4.47 26.17
C ILE A 534 14.80 -5.03 27.54
N LEU A 535 13.82 -5.94 27.58
CA LEU A 535 13.39 -6.59 28.81
C LEU A 535 14.53 -7.40 29.45
N ALA A 536 15.32 -8.12 28.65
CA ALA A 536 16.50 -8.82 29.11
C ALA A 536 17.52 -7.86 29.73
N CYS A 537 17.83 -6.75 29.05
CA CYS A 537 18.70 -5.69 29.58
C CYS A 537 18.16 -5.13 30.90
N LEU A 538 16.85 -4.85 30.99
CA LEU A 538 16.20 -4.37 32.21
C LEU A 538 16.19 -5.40 33.33
N ARG A 539 16.29 -6.71 33.05
CA ARG A 539 16.33 -7.75 34.09
C ARG A 539 17.74 -8.09 34.56
N CYS A 540 18.77 -7.67 33.83
CA CYS A 540 20.16 -7.83 34.24
C CYS A 540 20.51 -6.82 35.34
N GLU A 541 20.43 -7.24 36.60
CA GLU A 541 20.87 -6.44 37.75
C GLU A 541 22.39 -6.20 37.70
N GLY A 542 22.83 -4.94 37.81
CA GLY A 542 24.25 -4.56 37.95
C GLY A 542 24.89 -3.77 36.79
N HIS A 543 24.23 -3.62 35.64
CA HIS A 543 24.81 -2.96 34.46
C HIS A 543 24.08 -1.70 33.97
N ILE A 544 22.99 -1.29 34.62
CA ILE A 544 22.27 -0.04 34.29
C ILE A 544 22.81 1.07 35.18
N THR A 545 23.69 1.92 34.63
CA THR A 545 24.19 3.11 35.31
C THR A 545 23.19 4.27 35.18
N ARG A 546 22.74 4.84 36.29
CA ARG A 546 21.94 6.08 36.28
C ARG A 546 22.82 7.24 35.83
N SER A 547 22.26 8.18 35.05
CA SER A 547 23.01 9.36 34.64
C SER A 547 23.13 10.34 35.82
N PRO A 548 24.13 11.23 35.78
CA PRO A 548 24.34 12.20 36.85
C PRO A 548 23.28 13.32 36.90
N SER A 549 22.37 13.41 35.92
CA SER A 549 21.26 14.37 35.88
C SER A 549 19.92 13.64 36.18
N PRO A 550 19.36 13.76 37.39
CA PRO A 550 18.15 13.02 37.79
C PRO A 550 16.89 13.42 37.00
N ASP A 551 16.81 14.68 36.55
CA ASP A 551 15.62 15.20 35.87
C ASP A 551 15.55 14.77 34.40
N ASP A 552 16.68 14.74 33.71
CA ASP A 552 16.77 14.25 32.33
C ASP A 552 16.48 12.76 32.25
N ASP A 553 16.96 11.99 33.23
CA ASP A 553 16.69 10.55 33.37
C ASP A 553 15.18 10.29 33.55
N LEU A 554 14.50 11.06 34.40
CA LEU A 554 13.08 10.86 34.65
C LEU A 554 12.22 11.20 33.43
N SER A 555 12.60 12.24 32.68
CA SER A 555 11.95 12.61 31.42
C SER A 555 12.12 11.51 30.36
N ALA A 556 13.33 10.97 30.21
CA ALA A 556 13.62 9.87 29.30
C ALA A 556 12.83 8.60 29.65
N VAL A 557 12.72 8.24 30.93
CA VAL A 557 11.92 7.08 31.37
C VAL A 557 10.42 7.30 31.10
N LYS A 558 9.88 8.51 31.28
CA LYS A 558 8.49 8.83 30.91
C LYS A 558 8.25 8.69 29.40
N GLN A 559 9.18 9.19 28.58
CA GLN A 559 9.09 9.06 27.13
C GLN A 559 9.21 7.59 26.67
N PHE A 560 10.10 6.83 27.31
CA PHE A 560 10.28 5.41 27.06
C PHE A 560 9.01 4.62 27.39
N THR A 561 8.44 4.82 28.58
CA THR A 561 7.19 4.15 28.98
C THR A 561 6.00 4.53 28.09
N GLN A 562 5.91 5.78 27.63
CA GLN A 562 4.93 6.19 26.61
C GLN A 562 5.13 5.45 25.28
N THR A 563 6.36 5.28 24.84
CA THR A 563 6.68 4.57 23.59
C THR A 563 6.27 3.10 23.69
N ILE A 564 6.59 2.43 24.80
CA ILE A 564 6.20 1.03 25.02
C ILE A 564 4.68 0.88 25.11
N ALA A 565 3.99 1.77 25.81
CA ALA A 565 2.54 1.73 25.92
C ALA A 565 1.85 1.99 24.57
N ALA A 566 2.41 2.86 23.73
CA ALA A 566 1.86 3.15 22.40
C ALA A 566 1.91 1.94 21.44
N LEU A 567 2.89 1.03 21.59
CA LEU A 567 2.95 -0.21 20.79
C LEU A 567 1.78 -1.16 21.03
N ILE A 568 1.11 -1.02 22.19
CA ILE A 568 0.03 -1.91 22.60
C ILE A 568 -1.28 -1.16 22.83
N ALA A 569 -1.34 0.12 22.44
CA ALA A 569 -2.54 0.92 22.58
C ALA A 569 -3.47 0.66 21.40
N PRO A 570 -4.69 0.11 21.62
CA PRO A 570 -5.64 -0.15 20.55
C PRO A 570 -6.31 1.17 20.11
N ILE A 571 -5.58 1.98 19.35
CA ILE A 571 -6.02 3.26 18.79
C ILE A 571 -5.94 3.17 17.27
N LEU A 572 -7.06 3.43 16.59
CA LEU A 572 -7.10 3.46 15.13
C LEU A 572 -6.50 4.79 14.61
N PRO A 573 -5.73 4.77 13.50
CA PRO A 573 -5.20 5.99 12.91
C PRO A 573 -6.33 6.93 12.47
N GLN A 574 -6.26 8.20 12.90
CA GLN A 574 -7.10 9.26 12.37
C GLN A 574 -6.67 9.57 10.93
N HIS A 575 -7.20 8.85 9.95
CA HIS A 575 -7.13 9.32 8.57
C HIS A 575 -7.94 10.62 8.46
N GLN A 576 -7.43 11.58 7.68
CA GLN A 576 -8.22 12.65 7.09
C GLN A 576 -9.22 12.00 6.13
N HIS A 577 -10.20 11.28 6.67
CA HIS A 577 -11.30 10.76 5.87
C HIS A 577 -12.17 11.95 5.49
N ASP A 578 -12.32 12.10 4.18
CA ASP A 578 -13.17 13.08 3.55
C ASP A 578 -14.60 12.97 4.09
N GLN A 579 -15.28 14.10 4.17
CA GLN A 579 -16.41 14.39 5.08
C GLN A 579 -17.75 13.67 4.75
N SER A 580 -17.74 12.55 4.02
CA SER A 580 -18.99 12.03 3.42
C SER A 580 -19.09 10.53 3.15
N THR A 581 -18.09 9.70 3.49
CA THR A 581 -18.15 8.25 3.21
C THR A 581 -18.47 7.41 4.46
N PRO A 582 -19.43 6.46 4.40
CA PRO A 582 -19.70 5.53 5.50
C PRO A 582 -18.48 4.67 5.82
N PRO A 583 -18.41 4.04 7.02
CA PRO A 583 -17.28 3.20 7.40
C PRO A 583 -17.08 2.10 6.35
N ASP A 584 -15.92 2.15 5.72
CA ASP A 584 -15.44 1.23 4.68
C ASP A 584 -15.48 -0.24 5.17
N GLU A 585 -15.75 -1.20 4.28
CA GLU A 585 -15.74 -2.66 4.57
C GLU A 585 -14.40 -3.13 5.16
N SER A 586 -13.38 -2.29 5.08
CA SER A 586 -12.01 -2.52 5.51
C SER A 586 -11.74 -2.24 7.01
N LEU A 587 -12.70 -1.65 7.75
CA LEU A 587 -12.60 -1.29 9.16
C LEU A 587 -12.68 -2.48 10.15
N PRO A 588 -13.57 -3.49 9.96
CA PRO A 588 -13.58 -4.69 10.79
C PRO A 588 -12.27 -5.46 10.71
N LEU A 589 -11.71 -5.60 9.50
CA LEU A 589 -10.39 -6.18 9.28
C LEU A 589 -9.30 -5.40 10.03
N ALA A 590 -9.25 -4.06 9.87
CA ALA A 590 -8.27 -3.23 10.57
C ALA A 590 -8.32 -3.40 12.10
N THR A 591 -9.53 -3.51 12.65
CA THR A 591 -9.75 -3.70 14.08
C THR A 591 -9.27 -5.07 14.55
N THR A 592 -9.55 -6.13 13.80
CA THR A 592 -9.07 -7.50 14.08
C THR A 592 -7.54 -7.59 14.03
N HIS A 593 -6.91 -6.97 13.03
CA HIS A 593 -5.45 -6.94 12.91
C HIS A 593 -4.80 -6.17 14.07
N LEU A 594 -5.34 -4.99 14.42
CA LEU A 594 -4.88 -4.21 15.57
C LEU A 594 -4.99 -5.00 16.87
N PHE A 595 -6.11 -5.70 17.11
CA PHE A 595 -6.28 -6.53 18.30
C PHE A 595 -5.30 -7.69 18.34
N THR A 596 -5.04 -8.34 17.21
CA THR A 596 -4.04 -9.41 17.10
C THR A 596 -2.63 -8.89 17.40
N HIS A 597 -2.27 -7.71 16.88
CA HIS A 597 -0.99 -7.06 17.14
C HIS A 597 -0.82 -6.73 18.63
N CYS A 598 -1.81 -6.08 19.24
CA CYS A 598 -1.85 -5.76 20.67
C CYS A 598 -1.74 -7.03 21.54
N LEU A 599 -2.50 -8.08 21.22
CA LEU A 599 -2.46 -9.36 21.92
C LEU A 599 -1.06 -9.99 21.87
N THR A 600 -0.39 -9.87 20.71
CA THR A 600 0.93 -10.46 20.43
C THR A 600 2.07 -9.72 21.16
N LEU A 601 1.98 -8.41 21.31
CA LEU A 601 3.03 -7.58 21.94
C LEU A 601 2.80 -7.32 23.44
N SER A 602 1.55 -7.33 23.91
CA SER A 602 1.20 -6.93 25.27
C SER A 602 1.93 -7.68 26.39
N PRO A 603 2.23 -9.01 26.32
CA PRO A 603 2.96 -9.68 27.39
C PRO A 603 4.36 -9.09 27.61
N LEU A 604 5.10 -8.85 26.52
CA LEU A 604 6.46 -8.30 26.58
C LEU A 604 6.45 -6.80 26.90
N ALA A 605 5.53 -6.04 26.31
CA ALA A 605 5.43 -4.61 26.55
C ALA A 605 5.06 -4.31 28.01
N LEU A 606 4.05 -4.98 28.57
CA LEU A 606 3.67 -4.81 29.97
C LEU A 606 4.77 -5.30 30.93
N ALA A 607 5.47 -6.39 30.61
CA ALA A 607 6.62 -6.86 31.41
C ALA A 607 7.77 -5.84 31.38
N THR A 608 7.98 -5.20 30.23
CA THR A 608 8.97 -4.12 30.06
C THR A 608 8.58 -2.90 30.89
N LEU A 609 7.31 -2.49 30.88
CA LEU A 609 6.81 -1.40 31.73
C LEU A 609 6.99 -1.72 33.22
N SER A 610 6.64 -2.94 33.64
CA SER A 610 6.85 -3.43 35.01
C SER A 610 8.32 -3.34 35.42
N ALA A 611 9.24 -3.93 34.64
CA ALA A 611 10.67 -3.88 34.92
C ALA A 611 11.20 -2.44 34.96
N THR A 612 10.72 -1.57 34.07
CA THR A 612 11.09 -0.15 34.04
C THR A 612 10.68 0.56 35.33
N THR A 613 9.46 0.33 35.81
CA THR A 613 8.98 0.93 37.07
C THR A 613 9.70 0.39 38.30
N THR A 614 10.22 -0.83 38.26
CA THR A 614 11.09 -1.39 39.31
C THR A 614 12.43 -0.64 39.41
N HIS A 615 13.03 -0.27 38.27
CA HIS A 615 14.31 0.47 38.23
C HIS A 615 14.19 1.96 38.56
N ALA A 616 13.00 2.54 38.34
CA ALA A 616 12.68 3.93 38.66
C ALA A 616 11.57 4.00 39.72
N PRO A 617 11.82 3.58 40.98
CA PRO A 617 10.81 3.57 42.01
C PRO A 617 10.30 5.00 42.29
N GLY A 618 8.98 5.14 42.41
CA GLY A 618 8.34 6.45 42.63
C GLY A 618 8.00 7.23 41.36
N ILE A 619 8.34 6.74 40.16
CA ILE A 619 7.96 7.40 38.91
C ILE A 619 6.44 7.36 38.71
N ARG A 620 5.85 8.54 38.51
CA ARG A 620 4.47 8.68 38.05
C ARG A 620 4.42 8.52 36.53
N LEU A 621 3.74 7.47 36.07
CA LEU A 621 3.51 7.24 34.65
C LEU A 621 2.56 8.31 34.08
N PRO A 622 2.75 8.74 32.82
CA PRO A 622 1.82 9.66 32.16
C PRO A 622 0.42 9.08 32.04
N ASN A 623 -0.61 9.92 32.12
CA ASN A 623 -2.02 9.49 32.03
C ASN A 623 -2.31 8.69 30.74
N THR A 624 -1.65 9.01 29.62
CA THR A 624 -1.78 8.26 28.36
C THR A 624 -1.32 6.80 28.46
N VAL A 625 -0.31 6.52 29.28
CA VAL A 625 0.14 5.16 29.61
C VAL A 625 -0.90 4.50 30.50
N LEU A 626 -1.37 5.21 31.53
CA LEU A 626 -2.36 4.69 32.47
C LEU A 626 -3.66 4.29 31.78
N TYR A 627 -4.21 5.09 30.86
CA TYR A 627 -5.41 4.72 30.11
C TYR A 627 -5.24 3.42 29.33
N THR A 628 -4.04 3.20 28.78
CA THR A 628 -3.70 1.94 28.11
C THR A 628 -3.68 0.79 29.10
N LEU A 629 -3.01 0.95 30.25
CA LEU A 629 -3.01 -0.07 31.31
C LEU A 629 -4.43 -0.38 31.82
N LEU A 630 -5.26 0.64 32.06
CA LEU A 630 -6.65 0.50 32.49
C LEU A 630 -7.46 -0.37 31.53
N ALA A 631 -7.31 -0.18 30.21
CA ALA A 631 -7.97 -1.01 29.21
C ALA A 631 -7.55 -2.49 29.28
N TYR A 632 -6.29 -2.78 29.59
CA TYR A 632 -5.81 -4.16 29.80
C TYR A 632 -6.28 -4.78 31.13
N THR A 633 -6.80 -4.02 32.09
CA THR A 633 -7.37 -4.59 33.34
C THR A 633 -8.72 -5.30 33.14
N ASP A 634 -9.27 -5.24 31.92
CA ASP A 634 -10.54 -5.87 31.57
C ASP A 634 -10.29 -7.13 30.72
N PRO A 635 -10.47 -8.35 31.28
CA PRO A 635 -10.26 -9.59 30.55
C PRO A 635 -11.31 -9.84 29.46
N ALA A 636 -12.39 -9.05 29.41
CA ALA A 636 -13.38 -9.14 28.33
C ALA A 636 -12.94 -8.43 27.04
N GLN A 637 -11.80 -7.73 27.05
CA GLN A 637 -11.26 -7.11 25.83
C GLN A 637 -10.59 -8.16 24.93
N PRO A 638 -10.80 -8.11 23.60
CA PRO A 638 -10.29 -9.12 22.67
C PRO A 638 -8.75 -9.16 22.57
N TYR A 639 -8.07 -8.09 23.00
CA TYR A 639 -6.61 -7.97 23.02
C TYR A 639 -5.99 -8.26 24.40
N THR A 640 -6.77 -8.71 25.38
CA THR A 640 -6.31 -8.95 26.76
C THR A 640 -6.35 -10.43 27.13
N THR A 641 -5.24 -10.94 27.68
CA THR A 641 -5.16 -12.27 28.32
C THR A 641 -5.28 -12.17 29.85
N PRO A 642 -5.59 -13.26 30.56
CA PRO A 642 -5.58 -13.26 32.03
C PRO A 642 -4.24 -12.82 32.64
N SER A 643 -3.12 -13.23 32.03
CA SER A 643 -1.77 -12.84 32.49
C SER A 643 -1.51 -11.34 32.30
N THR A 644 -1.80 -10.81 31.11
CA THR A 644 -1.64 -9.37 30.83
C THR A 644 -2.58 -8.52 31.69
N SER A 645 -3.77 -9.03 32.00
CA SER A 645 -4.73 -8.35 32.87
C SER A 645 -4.26 -8.24 34.31
N SER A 646 -3.68 -9.32 34.85
CA SER A 646 -3.03 -9.31 36.16
C SER A 646 -1.91 -8.28 36.21
N LEU A 647 -0.99 -8.34 35.24
CA LEU A 647 0.18 -7.46 35.21
C LEU A 647 -0.19 -5.98 35.05
N ALA A 648 -1.18 -5.68 34.22
CA ALA A 648 -1.72 -4.33 34.09
C ALA A 648 -2.39 -3.85 35.38
N SER A 649 -3.13 -4.72 36.07
CA SER A 649 -3.76 -4.40 37.36
C SER A 649 -2.73 -4.11 38.45
N ASP A 650 -1.65 -4.90 38.51
CA ASP A 650 -0.54 -4.68 39.45
C ASP A 650 0.15 -3.34 39.20
N LEU A 651 0.42 -3.01 37.94
CA LEU A 651 1.00 -1.73 37.52
C LEU A 651 0.08 -0.54 37.88
N VAL A 652 -1.21 -0.65 37.61
CA VAL A 652 -2.19 0.40 37.95
C VAL A 652 -2.27 0.58 39.46
N GLN A 653 -2.34 -0.52 40.22
CA GLN A 653 -2.40 -0.47 41.68
C GLN A 653 -1.14 0.20 42.26
N ALA A 654 0.05 -0.19 41.79
CA ALA A 654 1.30 0.43 42.21
C ALA A 654 1.29 1.95 41.96
N GLN A 655 0.77 2.38 40.81
CA GLN A 655 0.66 3.79 40.42
C GLN A 655 -0.38 4.58 41.24
N LEU A 656 -1.44 3.95 41.74
CA LEU A 656 -2.45 4.56 42.61
C LEU A 656 -2.01 4.64 44.07
N THR A 657 -1.07 3.80 44.49
CA THR A 657 -0.50 3.80 45.85
C THR A 657 0.73 4.71 46.02
N LEU A 658 1.17 5.39 44.95
CA LEU A 658 2.31 6.31 45.02
C LEU A 658 2.01 7.49 45.97
N PRO A 659 2.90 7.81 46.93
CA PRO A 659 2.71 8.93 47.86
C PRO A 659 2.57 10.30 47.18
N SER A 660 3.15 10.44 45.99
CA SER A 660 3.13 11.66 45.17
C SER A 660 1.96 11.74 44.17
N GLY A 661 1.10 10.72 44.14
CA GLY A 661 -0.02 10.61 43.19
C GLY A 661 -1.34 11.17 43.72
N PRO A 662 -2.31 11.45 42.82
CA PRO A 662 -3.68 11.74 43.24
C PRO A 662 -4.31 10.55 43.96
N SER A 663 -5.27 10.81 44.85
CA SER A 663 -6.07 9.74 45.46
C SER A 663 -6.80 8.93 44.38
N LYS A 664 -7.15 7.67 44.67
CA LYS A 664 -7.91 6.82 43.73
C LYS A 664 -9.21 7.49 43.27
N SER A 665 -9.93 8.16 44.18
CA SER A 665 -11.15 8.91 43.88
C SER A 665 -10.91 10.11 42.98
N ASP A 666 -9.81 10.85 43.19
CA ASP A 666 -9.45 12.00 42.36
C ASP A 666 -9.02 11.56 40.96
N PHE A 667 -8.22 10.50 40.86
CA PHE A 667 -7.81 9.93 39.57
C PHE A 667 -9.01 9.43 38.77
N LEU A 668 -9.93 8.69 39.41
CA LEU A 668 -11.15 8.22 38.77
C LEU A 668 -12.02 9.40 38.30
N THR A 669 -12.22 10.41 39.15
CA THR A 669 -13.16 11.50 38.85
C THR A 669 -12.60 12.51 37.86
N ARG A 670 -11.39 13.03 38.10
CA ARG A 670 -10.77 14.05 37.25
C ARG A 670 -10.15 13.43 36.01
N ASP A 671 -9.17 12.53 36.20
CA ASP A 671 -8.32 12.09 35.10
C ASP A 671 -9.02 11.08 34.17
N VAL A 672 -9.88 10.21 34.71
CA VAL A 672 -10.59 9.18 33.93
C VAL A 672 -11.95 9.67 33.43
N LEU A 673 -12.86 10.07 34.32
CA LEU A 673 -14.21 10.46 33.91
C LEU A 673 -14.25 11.80 33.19
N GLN A 674 -13.61 12.84 33.72
CA GLN A 674 -13.69 14.20 33.15
C GLN A 674 -12.71 14.45 32.01
N GLU A 675 -11.44 14.09 32.16
CA GLU A 675 -10.40 14.39 31.16
C GLU A 675 -10.37 13.39 30.00
N TYR A 676 -10.74 12.14 30.22
CA TYR A 676 -10.63 11.09 29.21
C TYR A 676 -11.97 10.64 28.62
N LEU A 677 -12.89 10.12 29.45
CA LEU A 677 -14.15 9.54 28.96
C LEU A 677 -15.14 10.60 28.48
N ARG A 678 -15.35 11.68 29.25
CA ARG A 678 -16.32 12.72 28.89
C ARG A 678 -16.08 13.32 27.49
N PRO A 679 -14.85 13.72 27.08
CA PRO A 679 -14.61 14.22 25.74
C PRO A 679 -14.93 13.18 24.65
N LEU A 680 -14.53 11.92 24.86
CA LEU A 680 -14.76 10.84 23.90
C LEU A 680 -16.23 10.51 23.69
N PHE A 681 -17.07 10.62 24.72
CA PHE A 681 -18.51 10.33 24.63
C PHE A 681 -19.37 11.58 24.38
N SER A 682 -18.82 12.80 24.51
CA SER A 682 -19.62 14.04 24.39
C SER A 682 -20.26 14.27 23.01
N ALA A 683 -19.64 13.76 21.94
CA ALA A 683 -20.18 13.84 20.58
C ALA A 683 -21.33 12.84 20.34
N SER A 684 -21.32 11.72 21.05
CA SER A 684 -22.36 10.69 20.99
C SER A 684 -23.52 11.11 21.87
N LYS A 685 -24.44 11.94 21.35
CA LYS A 685 -25.59 12.42 22.13
C LYS A 685 -26.60 11.28 22.35
N PRO A 686 -26.79 10.76 23.57
CA PRO A 686 -27.85 9.79 23.83
C PRO A 686 -29.19 10.53 23.80
N ALA A 687 -30.20 9.98 23.12
CA ALA A 687 -31.49 10.65 22.90
C ALA A 687 -32.25 10.95 24.22
N ALA A 688 -31.93 10.24 25.30
CA ALA A 688 -32.68 10.25 26.55
C ALA A 688 -32.14 11.21 27.63
N VAL A 689 -30.96 11.83 27.45
CA VAL A 689 -30.31 12.66 28.50
C VAL A 689 -29.66 13.95 28.00
N THR A 690 -29.66 14.95 28.86
CA THR A 690 -28.91 16.22 28.71
C THR A 690 -27.41 16.02 28.94
N ALA A 691 -26.58 17.00 28.53
CA ALA A 691 -25.14 17.00 28.77
C ALA A 691 -24.73 16.96 30.27
N GLN A 692 -25.67 17.19 31.18
CA GLN A 692 -25.50 17.07 32.63
C GLN A 692 -26.00 15.72 33.19
N GLY A 693 -26.36 14.75 32.33
CA GLY A 693 -26.88 13.45 32.76
C GLY A 693 -28.30 13.50 33.34
N ARG A 694 -29.04 14.59 33.20
CA ARG A 694 -30.47 14.62 33.58
C ARG A 694 -31.34 14.19 32.42
N ARG A 695 -32.49 13.58 32.68
CA ARG A 695 -33.48 13.19 31.67
C ARG A 695 -33.82 14.39 30.76
N ALA A 696 -33.80 14.19 29.45
CA ALA A 696 -34.23 15.21 28.50
C ALA A 696 -35.77 15.34 28.53
N GLU A 697 -36.29 16.57 28.67
CA GLU A 697 -37.75 16.82 28.65
C GLU A 697 -38.36 16.65 27.24
N TYR A 698 -37.55 16.82 26.20
CA TYR A 698 -37.91 16.61 24.80
C TYR A 698 -36.91 15.64 24.17
N VAL A 699 -37.40 14.50 23.68
CA VAL A 699 -36.61 13.60 22.82
C VAL A 699 -36.64 14.24 21.43
N ASP A 700 -35.47 14.61 20.91
CA ASP A 700 -35.36 15.24 19.59
C ASP A 700 -35.56 14.19 18.49
N ASP A 701 -36.83 13.85 18.20
CA ASP A 701 -37.26 12.90 17.17
C ASP A 701 -36.99 13.39 15.73
N ALA A 702 -36.32 14.53 15.56
CA ALA A 702 -36.05 15.13 14.25
C ALA A 702 -35.25 14.21 13.32
N ALA A 703 -34.33 13.40 13.86
CA ALA A 703 -33.55 12.44 13.08
C ALA A 703 -34.38 11.21 12.62
N ALA A 704 -35.23 10.68 13.51
CA ALA A 704 -36.12 9.57 13.21
C ALA A 704 -37.20 9.94 12.17
N LYS A 705 -37.71 11.18 12.21
CA LYS A 705 -38.65 11.73 11.21
C LYS A 705 -38.01 11.98 9.83
N ALA A 706 -36.70 12.12 9.75
CA ALA A 706 -35.99 12.45 8.51
C ALA A 706 -35.45 11.21 7.74
N GLY A 707 -35.61 10.00 8.28
CA GLY A 707 -35.13 8.76 7.64
C GLY A 707 -33.61 8.67 7.47
N ARG A 708 -32.83 9.52 8.16
CA ARG A 708 -31.36 9.46 8.13
C ARG A 708 -30.85 8.45 9.14
N MET A 709 -30.06 7.48 8.67
CA MET A 709 -29.28 6.60 9.54
C MET A 709 -28.30 7.44 10.38
N PRO A 710 -28.10 7.13 11.68
CA PRO A 710 -27.10 7.81 12.50
C PRO A 710 -25.71 7.67 11.89
N GLU A 711 -24.97 8.78 11.79
CA GLU A 711 -23.61 8.77 11.24
C GLU A 711 -22.66 7.94 12.14
N GLU A 712 -22.12 6.86 11.59
CA GLU A 712 -21.18 5.95 12.28
C GLU A 712 -19.73 6.27 11.89
N ASN A 713 -19.18 7.35 12.43
CA ASN A 713 -17.81 7.77 12.13
C ASN A 713 -17.06 8.28 13.38
N VAL A 714 -15.76 8.53 13.24
CA VAL A 714 -14.88 8.95 14.34
C VAL A 714 -15.24 10.32 14.94
N GLN A 715 -15.92 11.20 14.19
CA GLN A 715 -16.33 12.51 14.70
C GLN A 715 -17.53 12.39 15.64
N VAL A 716 -18.45 11.48 15.33
CA VAL A 716 -19.67 11.26 16.13
C VAL A 716 -19.42 10.28 17.28
N LYS A 717 -18.59 9.24 17.05
CA LYS A 717 -18.26 8.19 18.04
C LYS A 717 -16.74 7.95 18.12
N PRO A 718 -15.93 8.90 18.61
CA PRO A 718 -14.48 8.73 18.69
C PRO A 718 -14.05 7.59 19.63
N TRP A 719 -14.87 7.25 20.63
CA TRP A 719 -14.67 6.09 21.51
C TRP A 719 -14.84 4.73 20.80
N LYS A 720 -15.59 4.67 19.69
CA LYS A 720 -15.87 3.44 18.92
C LYS A 720 -14.96 3.28 17.71
N TYR A 721 -14.59 4.40 17.08
CA TYR A 721 -13.89 4.40 15.80
C TYR A 721 -12.50 5.07 15.83
N GLY A 722 -12.07 5.54 16.99
CA GLY A 722 -10.75 6.16 17.19
C GLY A 722 -9.99 5.50 18.33
N ASP A 723 -10.48 5.64 19.55
CA ASP A 723 -9.82 5.15 20.76
C ASP A 723 -10.56 3.97 21.38
N LEU A 724 -10.19 2.75 20.98
CA LEU A 724 -10.85 1.51 21.37
C LEU A 724 -10.56 1.10 22.83
N ARG A 725 -9.68 1.84 23.53
CA ARG A 725 -9.43 1.64 24.97
C ARG A 725 -10.63 2.06 25.81
N ALA A 726 -11.48 2.95 25.30
CA ALA A 726 -12.55 3.59 26.04
C ALA A 726 -13.44 2.59 26.79
N VAL A 727 -13.91 1.53 26.13
CA VAL A 727 -14.81 0.53 26.75
C VAL A 727 -14.14 -0.19 27.92
N GLY A 728 -12.87 -0.58 27.79
CA GLY A 728 -12.11 -1.20 28.88
C GLY A 728 -11.88 -0.24 30.06
N VAL A 729 -11.63 1.04 29.77
CA VAL A 729 -11.50 2.09 30.80
C VAL A 729 -12.82 2.35 31.53
N VAL A 730 -13.96 2.34 30.82
CA VAL A 730 -15.29 2.43 31.45
C VAL A 730 -15.54 1.23 32.36
N ALA A 731 -15.18 0.02 31.92
CA ALA A 731 -15.31 -1.19 32.72
C ALA A 731 -14.53 -1.09 34.02
N TRP A 732 -13.28 -0.60 33.96
CA TRP A 732 -12.49 -0.30 35.15
C TRP A 732 -13.17 0.74 36.05
N ALA A 733 -13.63 1.88 35.49
CA ALA A 733 -14.26 2.94 36.28
C ALA A 733 -15.53 2.46 37.02
N VAL A 734 -16.39 1.67 36.36
CA VAL A 734 -17.59 1.07 36.97
C VAL A 734 -17.21 0.05 38.04
N ARG A 735 -16.14 -0.73 37.83
CA ARG A 735 -15.64 -1.70 38.81
C ARG A 735 -15.00 -1.05 40.04
N GLU A 736 -14.34 0.10 39.88
CA GLU A 736 -13.61 0.74 40.97
C GLU A 736 -14.41 1.79 41.75
N VAL A 737 -15.49 2.34 41.18
CA VAL A 737 -16.33 3.32 41.88
C VAL A 737 -17.04 2.67 43.07
N ASP A 738 -17.12 3.39 44.19
CA ASP A 738 -17.86 3.00 45.39
C ASP A 738 -19.19 3.75 45.53
N SER A 739 -20.07 3.25 46.40
CA SER A 739 -21.40 3.82 46.60
C SER A 739 -21.37 5.24 47.18
N SER A 740 -20.35 5.60 47.96
CA SER A 740 -20.18 6.96 48.51
C SER A 740 -19.87 7.97 47.41
N LEU A 741 -18.91 7.67 46.53
CA LEU A 741 -18.49 8.53 45.44
C LEU A 741 -19.58 8.64 44.37
N LEU A 742 -20.36 7.57 44.16
CA LEU A 742 -21.48 7.59 43.22
C LEU A 742 -22.56 8.61 43.57
N THR A 743 -22.73 9.00 44.84
CA THR A 743 -23.74 10.01 45.22
C THR A 743 -23.54 11.35 44.50
N THR A 744 -22.30 11.69 44.16
CA THR A 744 -21.93 12.96 43.49
C THR A 744 -21.46 12.77 42.05
N THR A 745 -20.88 11.62 41.71
CA THR A 745 -20.23 11.38 40.40
C THR A 745 -21.08 10.64 39.38
N TRP A 746 -22.25 10.08 39.77
CA TRP A 746 -23.17 9.39 38.85
C TRP A 746 -23.48 10.14 37.54
N PRO A 747 -23.57 11.50 37.47
CA PRO A 747 -23.90 12.18 36.23
C PRO A 747 -22.84 12.00 35.13
N LEU A 748 -21.59 11.69 35.49
CA LEU A 748 -20.50 11.47 34.54
C LEU A 748 -20.53 10.08 33.90
N PHE A 749 -21.12 9.09 34.60
CA PHE A 749 -21.26 7.72 34.08
C PHE A 749 -22.41 7.59 33.10
N LEU A 750 -23.48 8.34 33.33
CA LEU A 750 -24.75 8.11 32.66
C LEU A 750 -24.71 8.31 31.13
N PRO A 751 -24.13 9.40 30.58
CA PRO A 751 -24.01 9.54 29.12
C PRO A 751 -23.23 8.38 28.49
N VAL A 752 -22.19 7.90 29.18
CA VAL A 752 -21.33 6.81 28.70
C VAL A 752 -22.10 5.49 28.69
N LEU A 753 -22.73 5.13 29.81
CA LEU A 753 -23.48 3.87 29.92
C LEU A 753 -24.67 3.82 28.96
N LEU A 754 -25.43 4.92 28.85
CA LEU A 754 -26.56 5.00 27.92
C LEU A 754 -26.12 4.93 26.47
N THR A 755 -25.01 5.58 26.11
CA THR A 755 -24.45 5.48 24.76
C THR A 755 -24.09 4.03 24.41
N LEU A 756 -23.52 3.28 25.36
CA LEU A 756 -23.18 1.87 25.14
C LEU A 756 -24.44 1.00 25.04
N THR A 757 -25.46 1.22 25.88
CA THR A 757 -26.72 0.44 25.81
C THR A 757 -27.55 0.76 24.57
N ASP A 758 -27.43 1.97 24.01
CA ASP A 758 -28.14 2.39 22.81
C ASP A 758 -27.40 2.07 21.51
N ASP A 759 -26.15 1.59 21.56
CA ASP A 759 -25.35 1.34 20.35
C ASP A 759 -26.00 0.24 19.48
N PRO A 760 -25.99 0.37 18.14
CA PRO A 760 -26.55 -0.66 17.25
C PRO A 760 -25.72 -1.95 17.21
N SER A 761 -24.44 -1.92 17.60
CA SER A 761 -23.58 -3.11 17.61
C SER A 761 -23.94 -4.02 18.77
N THR A 762 -24.35 -5.25 18.47
CA THR A 762 -24.70 -6.27 19.46
C THR A 762 -23.63 -6.49 20.54
N PRO A 763 -22.33 -6.70 20.22
CA PRO A 763 -21.29 -6.85 21.23
C PRO A 763 -21.15 -5.65 22.18
N LEU A 764 -21.22 -4.43 21.65
CA LEU A 764 -21.09 -3.20 22.45
C LEU A 764 -22.32 -2.96 23.33
N ARG A 765 -23.51 -3.18 22.77
CA ARG A 765 -24.77 -3.13 23.52
C ARG A 765 -24.79 -4.13 24.66
N HIS A 766 -24.45 -5.38 24.38
CA HIS A 766 -24.31 -6.42 25.39
C HIS A 766 -23.34 -5.99 26.50
N ARG A 767 -22.18 -5.45 26.13
CA ARG A 767 -21.20 -4.93 27.10
C ARG A 767 -21.76 -3.77 27.92
N GLY A 768 -22.45 -2.82 27.29
CA GLY A 768 -23.11 -1.70 27.95
C GLY A 768 -24.12 -2.15 29.01
N LEU A 769 -24.93 -3.16 28.69
CA LEU A 769 -25.92 -3.74 29.61
C LEU A 769 -25.27 -4.39 30.84
N LEU A 770 -24.20 -5.16 30.66
CA LEU A 770 -23.47 -5.76 31.79
C LEU A 770 -22.82 -4.70 32.70
N LEU A 771 -22.27 -3.65 32.10
CA LEU A 771 -21.71 -2.51 32.85
C LEU A 771 -22.82 -1.74 33.58
N LEU A 772 -23.98 -1.56 32.95
CA LEU A 772 -25.14 -0.95 33.58
C LEU A 772 -25.64 -1.78 34.78
N THR A 773 -25.75 -3.10 34.65
CA THR A 773 -26.11 -3.99 35.77
C THR A 773 -25.11 -3.82 36.93
N THR A 774 -23.81 -3.85 36.63
CA THR A 774 -22.76 -3.65 37.65
C THR A 774 -22.89 -2.28 38.32
N PHE A 775 -23.12 -1.22 37.54
CA PHE A 775 -23.35 0.13 38.04
C PHE A 775 -24.60 0.20 38.94
N LEU A 776 -25.71 -0.40 38.51
CA LEU A 776 -26.96 -0.43 39.27
C LEU A 776 -26.76 -1.08 40.63
N THR A 777 -26.04 -2.21 40.74
CA THR A 777 -25.81 -2.86 42.04
C THR A 777 -25.12 -1.94 43.06
N LYS A 778 -24.27 -1.01 42.59
CA LYS A 778 -23.53 -0.06 43.42
C LYS A 778 -24.25 1.27 43.65
N LEU A 779 -25.20 1.62 42.78
CA LEU A 779 -25.96 2.86 42.88
C LEU A 779 -26.79 2.87 44.17
N PRO A 780 -26.67 3.91 45.01
CA PRO A 780 -27.51 4.06 46.20
C PRO A 780 -28.99 4.23 45.80
N THR A 781 -29.87 3.46 46.44
CA THR A 781 -31.33 3.54 46.23
C THR A 781 -31.86 4.97 46.36
N PRO A 782 -31.49 5.78 47.38
CA PRO A 782 -31.95 7.17 47.48
C PRO A 782 -31.62 8.02 46.26
N THR A 783 -30.45 7.81 45.65
CA THR A 783 -30.01 8.52 44.44
C THR A 783 -30.85 8.11 43.23
N LEU A 784 -31.15 6.82 43.07
CA LEU A 784 -32.00 6.29 42.00
C LEU A 784 -33.39 6.96 41.99
N HIS A 785 -34.00 7.12 43.17
CA HIS A 785 -35.33 7.72 43.32
C HIS A 785 -35.29 9.26 43.23
N ALA A 786 -34.39 9.92 43.96
CA ALA A 786 -34.33 11.39 44.01
C ALA A 786 -34.00 12.01 42.64
N ALA A 787 -33.18 11.33 41.83
CA ALA A 787 -32.81 11.79 40.50
C ALA A 787 -33.74 11.27 39.37
N GLY A 788 -34.76 10.45 39.70
CA GLY A 788 -35.69 9.91 38.72
C GLY A 788 -35.06 8.96 37.69
N LEU A 789 -33.96 8.29 38.05
CA LEU A 789 -33.14 7.50 37.13
C LEU A 789 -33.75 6.14 36.78
N ALA A 790 -34.65 5.60 37.61
CA ALA A 790 -35.26 4.29 37.36
C ALA A 790 -35.95 4.21 35.99
N ARG A 791 -36.83 5.17 35.71
CA ARG A 791 -37.55 5.22 34.42
C ARG A 791 -36.63 5.45 33.23
N LEU A 792 -35.53 6.19 33.43
CA LEU A 792 -34.54 6.40 32.38
C LEU A 792 -33.84 5.10 31.99
N PHE A 793 -33.46 4.27 32.98
CA PHE A 793 -32.87 2.96 32.70
C PHE A 793 -33.89 1.98 32.11
N GLU A 794 -35.15 2.02 32.55
CA GLU A 794 -36.22 1.26 31.89
C GLU A 794 -36.34 1.65 30.41
N ASP A 795 -36.48 2.94 30.11
CA ASP A 795 -36.63 3.46 28.75
C ASP A 795 -35.43 3.08 27.85
N ALA A 796 -34.21 3.01 28.41
CA ALA A 796 -33.01 2.61 27.68
C ALA A 796 -32.88 1.09 27.45
N VAL A 797 -33.27 0.26 28.43
CA VAL A 797 -33.06 -1.20 28.35
C VAL A 797 -34.20 -1.92 27.64
N PHE A 798 -35.46 -1.51 27.85
CA PHE A 798 -36.64 -2.19 27.30
C PHE A 798 -36.62 -2.41 25.79
N PRO A 799 -36.18 -1.45 24.95
CA PRO A 799 -36.09 -1.67 23.50
C PRO A 799 -35.24 -2.87 23.10
N THR A 800 -34.25 -3.26 23.93
CA THR A 800 -33.40 -4.42 23.65
C THR A 800 -34.15 -5.75 23.76
N LEU A 801 -35.27 -5.81 24.50
CA LEU A 801 -36.10 -7.03 24.58
C LEU A 801 -36.77 -7.38 23.25
N ALA A 802 -36.85 -6.43 22.31
CA ALA A 802 -37.39 -6.65 20.96
C ALA A 802 -36.34 -7.15 19.95
N PHE A 803 -35.08 -7.38 20.35
CA PHE A 803 -34.01 -7.90 19.49
C PHE A 803 -34.17 -9.41 19.33
N LEU A 804 -35.19 -9.80 18.56
CA LEU A 804 -35.64 -11.18 18.38
C LEU A 804 -35.36 -11.71 16.96
N PRO A 805 -35.35 -13.05 16.79
CA PRO A 805 -35.28 -13.69 15.49
C PRO A 805 -36.37 -13.20 14.53
N SER A 806 -35.93 -12.64 13.41
CA SER A 806 -36.66 -12.04 12.26
C SER A 806 -35.92 -10.79 11.79
N LEU A 807 -35.30 -10.07 12.73
CA LEU A 807 -34.47 -8.88 12.52
C LEU A 807 -33.06 -9.04 13.11
N THR A 808 -32.90 -9.88 14.14
CA THR A 808 -31.62 -10.16 14.80
C THR A 808 -31.32 -11.65 14.73
N PRO A 809 -30.08 -12.09 14.43
CA PRO A 809 -29.71 -13.51 14.44
C PRO A 809 -29.98 -14.16 15.81
N ALA A 810 -30.39 -15.43 15.82
CA ALA A 810 -30.78 -16.11 17.06
C ALA A 810 -29.66 -16.18 18.12
N GLU A 811 -28.40 -16.30 17.70
CA GLU A 811 -27.23 -16.30 18.60
C GLU A 811 -27.02 -14.92 19.24
N GLU A 812 -27.19 -13.85 18.46
CA GLU A 812 -27.09 -12.47 18.95
C GLU A 812 -28.23 -12.13 19.92
N SER A 813 -29.47 -12.57 19.63
CA SER A 813 -30.60 -12.47 20.54
C SER A 813 -30.34 -13.24 21.84
N ALA A 814 -29.82 -14.47 21.76
CA ALA A 814 -29.51 -15.29 22.92
C ALA A 814 -28.39 -14.69 23.80
N LEU A 815 -27.50 -13.88 23.22
CA LEU A 815 -26.49 -13.12 23.95
C LEU A 815 -27.05 -11.84 24.61
N LEU A 816 -27.87 -11.07 23.89
CA LEU A 816 -28.36 -9.76 24.35
C LEU A 816 -29.44 -9.87 25.44
N LEU A 817 -30.40 -10.77 25.26
CA LEU A 817 -31.57 -10.86 26.12
C LEU A 817 -31.18 -11.10 27.58
N PRO A 818 -30.33 -12.08 27.96
CA PRO A 818 -29.95 -12.29 29.36
C PRO A 818 -29.38 -11.04 30.03
N ALA A 819 -28.55 -10.26 29.32
CA ALA A 819 -27.98 -9.03 29.85
C ALA A 819 -29.05 -7.94 30.06
N ALA A 820 -30.01 -7.81 29.14
CA ALA A 820 -31.11 -6.86 29.26
C ALA A 820 -32.05 -7.22 30.42
N TYR A 821 -32.47 -8.49 30.53
CA TYR A 821 -33.28 -8.96 31.66
C TYR A 821 -32.53 -8.82 32.98
N GLY A 822 -31.23 -9.12 33.02
CA GLY A 822 -30.39 -8.92 34.20
C GLY A 822 -30.35 -7.46 34.68
N ALA A 823 -30.24 -6.50 33.76
CA ALA A 823 -30.28 -5.08 34.09
C ALA A 823 -31.65 -4.65 34.65
N LEU A 824 -32.75 -5.13 34.06
CA LEU A 824 -34.11 -4.84 34.53
C LEU A 824 -34.42 -5.49 35.90
N LEU A 825 -33.91 -6.70 36.14
CA LEU A 825 -34.03 -7.38 37.43
C LEU A 825 -33.21 -6.65 38.51
N ALA A 826 -31.97 -6.27 38.22
CA ALA A 826 -31.15 -5.47 39.14
C ALA A 826 -31.80 -4.11 39.45
N LEU A 827 -32.50 -3.51 38.47
CA LEU A 827 -33.27 -2.30 38.69
C LEU A 827 -34.50 -2.55 39.59
N ALA A 828 -35.22 -3.66 39.36
CA ALA A 828 -36.37 -4.05 40.17
C ALA A 828 -35.98 -4.36 41.63
N GLU A 829 -34.80 -4.95 41.86
CA GLU A 829 -34.25 -5.21 43.20
C GLU A 829 -33.93 -3.92 43.98
N LYS A 830 -33.61 -2.82 43.28
CA LYS A 830 -33.36 -1.52 43.90
C LYS A 830 -34.62 -0.79 44.32
N GLN A 831 -35.81 -1.27 43.95
CA GLN A 831 -37.09 -0.72 44.39
C GLN A 831 -37.51 -1.40 45.71
N PRO A 832 -37.80 -0.65 46.79
CA PRO A 832 -37.98 -1.22 48.13
C PRO A 832 -39.20 -2.14 48.24
N THR A 833 -39.10 -3.16 49.12
CA THR A 833 -40.14 -4.17 49.39
C THR A 833 -40.80 -4.01 50.78
N GLY A 834 -40.68 -2.83 51.40
CA GLY A 834 -41.12 -2.59 52.78
C GLY A 834 -42.65 -2.51 52.92
N LYS A 835 -43.17 -2.90 54.10
CA LYS A 835 -44.61 -2.90 54.43
C LYS A 835 -45.26 -1.50 54.45
N ASP A 836 -44.48 -0.43 54.47
CA ASP A 836 -44.98 0.94 54.69
C ASP A 836 -45.08 1.81 53.42
N ASP A 837 -44.60 1.35 52.25
CA ASP A 837 -44.66 2.14 50.99
C ASP A 837 -45.29 1.36 49.83
N ASP A 838 -46.63 1.32 49.87
CA ASP A 838 -47.49 0.65 48.89
C ASP A 838 -47.24 1.14 47.44
N ALA A 839 -46.69 2.34 47.25
CA ALA A 839 -46.37 2.91 45.95
C ALA A 839 -45.14 2.30 45.27
N ASP A 840 -44.09 1.96 46.03
CA ASP A 840 -42.84 1.43 45.46
C ASP A 840 -42.93 -0.07 45.16
N GLN A 841 -43.61 -0.84 46.03
CA GLN A 841 -43.95 -2.23 45.74
C GLN A 841 -44.84 -2.34 44.49
N ARG A 842 -45.74 -1.38 44.26
CA ARG A 842 -46.51 -1.27 43.01
C ARG A 842 -45.64 -1.01 41.79
N ARG A 843 -44.62 -0.15 41.88
CA ARG A 843 -43.69 0.12 40.76
C ARG A 843 -42.86 -1.12 40.41
N ARG A 844 -42.34 -1.82 41.42
CA ARG A 844 -41.55 -3.05 41.22
C ARG A 844 -42.37 -4.12 40.53
N ASN A 845 -43.57 -4.35 41.03
CA ASN A 845 -44.49 -5.33 40.44
C ASN A 845 -44.97 -4.90 39.04
N ALA A 846 -45.14 -3.61 38.77
CA ALA A 846 -45.50 -3.10 37.44
C ALA A 846 -44.37 -3.29 36.42
N LEU A 847 -43.12 -3.06 36.83
CA LEU A 847 -41.94 -3.34 36.00
C LEU A 847 -41.85 -4.83 35.67
N LEU A 848 -41.89 -5.70 36.68
CA LEU A 848 -41.79 -7.16 36.46
C LEU A 848 -42.96 -7.72 35.63
N ASP A 849 -44.17 -7.20 35.83
CA ASP A 849 -45.33 -7.52 34.99
C ASP A 849 -45.10 -7.16 33.52
N ARG A 850 -44.55 -5.97 33.27
CA ARG A 850 -44.21 -5.52 31.92
C ARG A 850 -43.11 -6.38 31.30
N VAL A 851 -42.09 -6.76 32.07
CA VAL A 851 -41.01 -7.65 31.63
C VAL A 851 -41.54 -9.02 31.20
N LEU A 852 -42.48 -9.61 31.95
CA LEU A 852 -43.13 -10.87 31.54
C LEU A 852 -43.98 -10.68 30.28
N ARG A 853 -44.88 -9.69 30.28
CA ARG A 853 -45.86 -9.53 29.19
C ARG A 853 -45.23 -9.07 27.88
N GLU A 854 -44.52 -7.95 27.93
CA GLU A 854 -43.96 -7.29 26.74
C GLU A 854 -42.61 -7.90 26.33
N GLY A 855 -41.85 -8.44 27.28
CA GLY A 855 -40.58 -9.10 27.00
C GLY A 855 -40.73 -10.59 26.76
N VAL A 856 -41.01 -11.36 27.82
CA VAL A 856 -40.96 -12.84 27.78
C VAL A 856 -42.02 -13.43 26.86
N PHE A 857 -43.31 -13.12 27.07
CA PHE A 857 -44.38 -13.75 26.31
C PHE A 857 -44.40 -13.31 24.85
N THR A 858 -44.31 -12.00 24.60
CA THR A 858 -44.18 -11.48 23.22
C THR A 858 -42.96 -12.09 22.52
N GLY A 859 -41.81 -12.14 23.19
CA GLY A 859 -40.61 -12.75 22.67
C GLY A 859 -40.78 -14.23 22.35
N TYR A 860 -41.45 -14.97 23.24
CA TYR A 860 -41.71 -16.40 23.05
C TYR A 860 -42.60 -16.64 21.84
N PHE A 861 -43.73 -15.94 21.73
CA PHE A 861 -44.64 -16.11 20.60
C PHE A 861 -43.99 -15.77 19.26
N HIS A 862 -43.08 -14.80 19.23
CA HIS A 862 -42.35 -14.40 18.04
C HIS A 862 -41.21 -15.36 17.67
N ALA A 863 -40.54 -15.95 18.67
CA ALA A 863 -39.30 -16.71 18.50
C ALA A 863 -39.40 -18.20 18.90
N ARG A 864 -40.62 -18.75 19.05
CA ARG A 864 -40.87 -20.13 19.51
C ARG A 864 -40.16 -21.22 18.69
N ASP A 865 -39.88 -20.94 17.42
CA ASP A 865 -39.20 -21.88 16.51
C ASP A 865 -37.66 -21.85 16.69
N HIS A 866 -37.13 -20.96 17.54
CA HIS A 866 -35.70 -20.78 17.78
C HIS A 866 -35.29 -21.30 19.16
N VAL A 867 -34.84 -22.55 19.21
CA VAL A 867 -34.50 -23.31 20.43
C VAL A 867 -33.62 -22.54 21.43
N ALA A 868 -32.57 -21.87 20.97
CA ALA A 868 -31.65 -21.12 21.84
C ALA A 868 -32.33 -19.91 22.50
N VAL A 869 -33.20 -19.21 21.78
CA VAL A 869 -33.95 -18.05 22.31
C VAL A 869 -35.04 -18.51 23.26
N VAL A 870 -35.74 -19.61 22.94
CA VAL A 870 -36.72 -20.23 23.84
C VAL A 870 -36.07 -20.62 25.17
N GLN A 871 -34.89 -21.25 25.15
CA GLN A 871 -34.15 -21.58 26.37
C GLN A 871 -33.94 -20.33 27.24
N VAL A 872 -33.41 -19.25 26.65
CA VAL A 872 -33.19 -17.99 27.35
C VAL A 872 -34.50 -17.45 27.94
N LEU A 873 -35.56 -17.35 27.13
CA LEU A 873 -36.84 -16.81 27.59
C LEU A 873 -37.44 -17.62 28.75
N CYS A 874 -37.32 -18.96 28.75
CA CYS A 874 -37.72 -19.80 29.88
C CYS A 874 -36.89 -19.54 31.14
N GLU A 875 -35.56 -19.42 31.01
CA GLU A 875 -34.68 -19.10 32.13
C GLU A 875 -35.02 -17.73 32.74
N GLN A 876 -35.27 -16.73 31.89
CA GLN A 876 -35.65 -15.38 32.32
C GLN A 876 -37.07 -15.35 32.90
N ALA A 877 -38.02 -16.09 32.33
CA ALA A 877 -39.35 -16.27 32.91
C ALA A 877 -39.27 -16.81 34.34
N ALA A 878 -38.42 -17.82 34.56
CA ALA A 878 -38.22 -18.40 35.89
C ALA A 878 -37.66 -17.36 36.88
N ALA A 879 -36.69 -16.54 36.45
CA ALA A 879 -36.11 -15.48 37.27
C ALA A 879 -37.15 -14.40 37.63
N VAL A 880 -37.94 -13.94 36.65
CA VAL A 880 -38.97 -12.91 36.86
C VAL A 880 -40.12 -13.44 37.74
N VAL A 881 -40.58 -14.68 37.53
CA VAL A 881 -41.61 -15.31 38.36
C VAL A 881 -41.16 -15.39 39.82
N ARG A 882 -39.91 -15.81 40.08
CA ARG A 882 -39.34 -15.81 41.43
C ARG A 882 -39.29 -14.41 42.03
N ALA A 883 -38.92 -13.39 41.26
CA ALA A 883 -38.90 -12.01 41.72
C ALA A 883 -40.31 -11.47 42.04
N MET A 884 -41.33 -11.85 41.27
CA MET A 884 -42.72 -11.45 41.48
C MET A 884 -43.40 -12.17 42.65
N GLY A 885 -43.01 -13.41 42.95
CA GLY A 885 -43.67 -14.25 43.94
C GLY A 885 -45.15 -14.48 43.61
N VAL A 886 -46.04 -14.35 44.60
CA VAL A 886 -47.48 -14.58 44.44
C VAL A 886 -48.15 -13.69 43.38
N HIS A 887 -47.56 -12.54 43.05
CA HIS A 887 -48.09 -11.67 41.99
C HIS A 887 -47.99 -12.28 40.58
N ALA A 888 -47.18 -13.32 40.39
CA ALA A 888 -47.07 -14.04 39.10
C ALA A 888 -48.34 -14.85 38.76
N VAL A 889 -49.21 -15.12 39.74
CA VAL A 889 -50.44 -15.92 39.59
C VAL A 889 -51.31 -15.46 38.42
N LYS A 890 -51.43 -14.16 38.18
CA LYS A 890 -52.25 -13.60 37.09
C LYS A 890 -51.73 -13.96 35.68
N HIS A 891 -50.51 -14.46 35.58
CA HIS A 891 -49.86 -14.89 34.34
C HIS A 891 -49.88 -16.41 34.15
N LEU A 892 -50.49 -17.20 35.05
CA LEU A 892 -50.61 -18.66 34.89
C LEU A 892 -51.18 -19.06 33.52
N LYS A 893 -52.15 -18.29 33.02
CA LYS A 893 -52.78 -18.50 31.71
C LYS A 893 -51.83 -18.44 30.51
N ASP A 894 -50.68 -17.79 30.66
CA ASP A 894 -49.67 -17.64 29.61
C ASP A 894 -48.43 -18.51 29.94
N LEU A 895 -48.07 -18.61 31.23
CA LEU A 895 -46.93 -19.39 31.73
C LEU A 895 -47.13 -20.90 31.54
N VAL A 896 -48.29 -21.45 31.93
CA VAL A 896 -48.52 -22.90 31.87
C VAL A 896 -48.54 -23.38 30.42
N PRO A 897 -49.24 -22.74 29.46
CA PRO A 897 -49.18 -23.14 28.07
C PRO A 897 -47.78 -23.01 27.44
N MET A 898 -47.03 -21.95 27.78
CA MET A 898 -45.64 -21.78 27.33
C MET A 898 -44.77 -22.96 27.79
N ILE A 899 -44.79 -23.28 29.10
CA ILE A 899 -44.05 -24.41 29.67
C ILE A 899 -44.50 -25.73 29.05
N SER A 900 -45.82 -25.95 28.95
CA SER A 900 -46.41 -27.16 28.37
C SER A 900 -45.94 -27.36 26.94
N SER A 901 -45.96 -26.32 26.10
CA SER A 901 -45.49 -26.43 24.72
C SER A 901 -43.99 -26.79 24.59
N VAL A 902 -43.15 -26.36 25.52
CA VAL A 902 -41.72 -26.73 25.55
C VAL A 902 -41.52 -28.18 26.01
N LEU A 903 -42.24 -28.61 27.04
CA LEU A 903 -42.08 -29.95 27.64
C LEU A 903 -42.77 -31.06 26.85
N THR A 904 -43.76 -30.73 26.01
CA THR A 904 -44.53 -31.70 25.21
C THR A 904 -44.07 -31.80 23.76
N ASP A 905 -43.02 -31.09 23.36
CA ASP A 905 -42.43 -31.21 22.03
C ASP A 905 -41.65 -32.54 21.91
N PRO A 906 -42.00 -33.43 20.96
CA PRO A 906 -41.34 -34.72 20.79
C PRO A 906 -39.86 -34.61 20.40
N PHE A 907 -39.42 -33.47 19.87
CA PHE A 907 -38.02 -33.24 19.49
C PHE A 907 -37.20 -32.54 20.59
N ALA A 908 -37.84 -32.11 21.68
CA ALA A 908 -37.17 -31.41 22.77
C ALA A 908 -35.99 -32.16 23.43
N PRO A 909 -35.96 -33.51 23.52
CA PRO A 909 -34.80 -34.24 24.05
C PRO A 909 -33.48 -34.01 23.28
N ALA A 910 -33.54 -33.59 22.02
CA ALA A 910 -32.37 -33.17 21.25
C ALA A 910 -31.76 -31.84 21.76
N ALA A 911 -32.53 -31.06 22.53
CA ALA A 911 -32.15 -29.76 23.12
C ALA A 911 -32.29 -29.77 24.66
N PRO A 912 -31.43 -30.50 25.40
CA PRO A 912 -31.56 -30.69 26.85
C PRO A 912 -31.49 -29.39 27.67
N GLY A 913 -30.83 -28.35 27.16
CA GLY A 913 -30.78 -27.02 27.78
C GLY A 913 -32.16 -26.36 27.87
N THR A 914 -32.92 -26.41 26.78
CA THR A 914 -34.28 -25.86 26.69
C THR A 914 -35.25 -26.61 27.60
N LEU A 915 -35.16 -27.94 27.66
CA LEU A 915 -35.95 -28.74 28.60
C LEU A 915 -35.66 -28.36 30.04
N ARG A 916 -34.37 -28.27 30.42
CA ARG A 916 -33.98 -27.85 31.76
C ARG A 916 -34.49 -26.45 32.10
N ALA A 917 -34.45 -25.53 31.14
CA ALA A 917 -34.99 -24.19 31.31
C ALA A 917 -36.50 -24.24 31.58
N GLY A 918 -37.27 -24.98 30.76
CA GLY A 918 -38.72 -25.17 30.95
C GLY A 918 -39.07 -25.79 32.31
N ILE A 919 -38.33 -26.82 32.74
CA ILE A 919 -38.50 -27.45 34.06
C ILE A 919 -38.22 -26.44 35.19
N LYS A 920 -37.15 -25.65 35.09
CA LYS A 920 -36.85 -24.58 36.06
C LYS A 920 -37.94 -23.51 36.11
N THR A 921 -38.55 -23.18 34.98
CA THR A 921 -39.71 -22.28 34.94
C THR A 921 -40.91 -22.92 35.63
N LEU A 922 -41.17 -24.21 35.41
CA LEU A 922 -42.23 -24.95 36.11
C LEU A 922 -42.00 -24.95 37.63
N HIS A 923 -40.78 -25.16 38.09
CA HIS A 923 -40.46 -25.07 39.52
C HIS A 923 -40.75 -23.68 40.08
N ALA A 924 -40.37 -22.62 39.36
CA ALA A 924 -40.67 -21.25 39.78
C ALA A 924 -42.17 -21.00 39.88
N VAL A 925 -42.95 -21.53 38.92
CA VAL A 925 -44.41 -21.43 38.90
C VAL A 925 -45.04 -22.22 40.06
N LEU A 926 -44.62 -23.46 40.29
CA LEU A 926 -45.11 -24.27 41.41
C LEU A 926 -44.78 -23.60 42.75
N ALA A 927 -43.57 -23.05 42.92
CA ALA A 927 -43.18 -22.38 44.15
C ALA A 927 -43.90 -21.04 44.38
N SER A 928 -44.19 -20.28 43.31
CA SER A 928 -44.69 -18.89 43.42
C SER A 928 -46.21 -18.78 43.23
N CYS A 929 -46.82 -19.70 42.48
CA CYS A 929 -48.22 -19.65 42.07
C CYS A 929 -49.09 -20.77 42.64
N TRP A 930 -48.55 -21.59 43.56
CA TRP A 930 -49.29 -22.67 44.23
C TRP A 930 -50.68 -22.30 44.75
N PRO A 931 -50.98 -21.07 45.26
CA PRO A 931 -52.32 -20.77 45.79
C PRO A 931 -53.44 -20.83 44.75
N ARG A 932 -53.11 -20.83 43.44
CA ARG A 932 -54.10 -20.93 42.35
C ARG A 932 -53.93 -22.19 41.48
N ILE A 933 -53.07 -23.11 41.87
CA ILE A 933 -52.94 -24.43 41.25
C ILE A 933 -53.77 -25.40 42.08
N LEU A 934 -55.10 -25.32 41.92
CA LEU A 934 -56.07 -26.07 42.72
C LEU A 934 -56.42 -27.42 42.08
N PRO A 935 -56.71 -28.46 42.89
CA PRO A 935 -57.25 -29.72 42.39
C PRO A 935 -58.54 -29.50 41.59
N GLY A 936 -58.67 -30.16 40.43
CA GLY A 936 -59.81 -29.99 39.53
C GLY A 936 -59.82 -28.67 38.73
N GLY A 937 -58.84 -27.79 38.94
CA GLY A 937 -58.61 -26.60 38.11
C GLY A 937 -57.97 -26.91 36.76
N PRO A 938 -57.94 -25.94 35.83
CA PRO A 938 -57.46 -26.14 34.47
C PRO A 938 -55.95 -26.49 34.40
N TRP A 939 -55.16 -26.08 35.40
CA TRP A 939 -53.70 -26.16 35.33
C TRP A 939 -53.12 -27.53 35.73
N VAL A 940 -53.76 -28.25 36.64
CA VAL A 940 -53.20 -29.51 37.17
C VAL A 940 -53.10 -30.57 36.06
N GLY A 941 -54.16 -30.73 35.26
CA GLY A 941 -54.16 -31.65 34.14
C GLY A 941 -53.10 -31.31 33.08
N GLU A 942 -52.93 -30.01 32.79
CA GLU A 942 -51.96 -29.54 31.81
C GLU A 942 -50.50 -29.76 32.29
N ILE A 943 -50.21 -29.49 33.57
CA ILE A 943 -48.89 -29.74 34.16
C ILE A 943 -48.60 -31.25 34.20
N VAL A 944 -49.57 -32.09 34.59
CA VAL A 944 -49.40 -33.55 34.59
C VAL A 944 -49.12 -34.05 33.17
N ASN A 945 -49.88 -33.59 32.18
CA ASN A 945 -49.66 -33.94 30.77
C ASN A 945 -48.25 -33.55 30.30
N ALA A 946 -47.80 -32.34 30.63
CA ALA A 946 -46.46 -31.87 30.30
C ALA A 946 -45.35 -32.74 30.92
N LEU A 947 -45.49 -33.11 32.20
CA LEU A 947 -44.51 -33.97 32.90
C LEU A 947 -44.47 -35.38 32.31
N VAL A 948 -45.64 -35.97 32.02
CA VAL A 948 -45.78 -37.32 31.47
C VAL A 948 -45.14 -37.41 30.09
N LEU A 949 -45.52 -36.53 29.16
CA LEU A 949 -45.00 -36.56 27.80
C LEU A 949 -43.50 -36.25 27.77
N CYS A 950 -43.04 -35.26 28.54
CA CYS A 950 -41.60 -34.95 28.62
C CYS A 950 -40.79 -36.16 29.11
N TRP A 951 -41.29 -36.86 30.15
CA TRP A 951 -40.62 -38.04 30.68
C TRP A 951 -40.53 -39.16 29.64
N VAL A 952 -41.65 -39.46 28.97
CA VAL A 952 -41.68 -40.50 27.91
C VAL A 952 -40.69 -40.18 26.80
N TYR A 953 -40.71 -38.95 26.27
CA TYR A 953 -39.79 -38.55 25.21
C TYR A 953 -38.33 -38.58 25.64
N VAL A 954 -38.01 -38.17 26.87
CA VAL A 954 -36.63 -38.21 27.39
C VAL A 954 -36.14 -39.65 27.54
N VAL A 955 -36.96 -40.55 28.09
CA VAL A 955 -36.60 -41.96 28.27
C VAL A 955 -36.42 -42.64 26.91
N GLU A 956 -37.38 -42.48 25.99
CA GLU A 956 -37.30 -43.05 24.63
C GLU A 956 -36.05 -42.55 23.89
N TYR A 957 -35.81 -41.23 23.93
CA TYR A 957 -34.65 -40.65 23.27
C TYR A 957 -33.32 -41.10 23.90
N ALA A 958 -33.25 -41.26 25.22
CA ALA A 958 -32.06 -41.74 25.92
C ALA A 958 -31.75 -43.21 25.61
N GLU A 959 -32.77 -44.05 25.41
CA GLU A 959 -32.63 -45.44 24.94
C GLU A 959 -32.08 -45.50 23.51
N GLU A 960 -32.58 -44.65 22.61
CA GLU A 960 -32.13 -44.59 21.22
C GLU A 960 -30.75 -43.93 21.04
N HIS A 961 -30.39 -42.98 21.92
CA HIS A 961 -29.16 -42.19 21.85
C HIS A 961 -28.42 -42.20 23.19
N PRO A 962 -27.72 -43.31 23.54
CA PRO A 962 -27.04 -43.43 24.83
C PRO A 962 -25.89 -42.41 24.94
N ARG A 963 -26.16 -41.29 25.63
CA ARG A 963 -25.17 -40.28 26.03
C ARG A 963 -25.04 -40.31 27.54
N GLU A 964 -23.98 -40.95 28.02
CA GLU A 964 -23.73 -41.18 29.44
C GLU A 964 -23.79 -39.86 30.24
N GLY A 965 -24.68 -39.79 31.23
CA GLY A 965 -24.79 -38.67 32.17
C GLY A 965 -25.57 -37.42 31.71
N VAL A 966 -26.07 -37.35 30.47
CA VAL A 966 -26.78 -36.15 29.96
C VAL A 966 -28.24 -36.07 30.41
N TYR A 967 -28.96 -37.20 30.39
CA TYR A 967 -30.41 -37.26 30.61
C TYR A 967 -30.80 -37.54 32.08
N THR A 968 -29.93 -38.21 32.85
CA THR A 968 -30.15 -38.49 34.28
C THR A 968 -30.47 -37.24 35.11
N PRO A 969 -29.78 -36.09 34.93
CA PRO A 969 -30.15 -34.86 35.63
C PRO A 969 -31.55 -34.33 35.24
N ILE A 970 -32.00 -34.56 34.00
CA ILE A 970 -33.31 -34.10 33.54
C ILE A 970 -34.42 -34.96 34.17
N GLU A 971 -34.24 -36.27 34.18
CA GLU A 971 -35.12 -37.21 34.88
C GLU A 971 -35.26 -36.86 36.37
N GLN A 972 -34.14 -36.58 37.04
CA GLN A 972 -34.16 -36.15 38.44
C GLN A 972 -34.98 -34.86 38.66
N GLU A 973 -34.80 -33.85 37.81
CA GLU A 973 -35.51 -32.57 37.88
C GLU A 973 -37.01 -32.70 37.55
N LEU A 974 -37.39 -33.62 36.66
CA LEU A 974 -38.78 -33.99 36.40
C LEU A 974 -39.41 -34.67 37.62
N GLY A 975 -38.69 -35.58 38.27
CA GLY A 975 -39.10 -36.18 39.54
C GLY A 975 -39.28 -35.14 40.66
N ILE A 976 -38.39 -34.13 40.73
CA ILE A 976 -38.55 -33.00 41.65
C ILE A 976 -39.84 -32.23 41.33
N SER A 977 -40.13 -31.97 40.06
CA SER A 977 -41.35 -31.28 39.61
C SER A 977 -42.62 -32.04 40.02
N SER A 978 -42.62 -33.35 39.84
CA SER A 978 -43.70 -34.25 40.23
C SER A 978 -43.98 -34.19 41.74
N ARG A 979 -42.93 -34.27 42.57
CA ARG A 979 -43.04 -34.14 44.03
C ARG A 979 -43.49 -32.75 44.47
N ALA A 980 -43.00 -31.70 43.81
CA ALA A 980 -43.42 -30.33 44.07
C ALA A 980 -44.90 -30.15 43.76
N LEU A 981 -45.40 -30.70 42.65
CA LEU A 981 -46.83 -30.70 42.34
C LEU A 981 -47.65 -31.46 43.39
N ALA A 982 -47.19 -32.64 43.82
CA ALA A 982 -47.85 -33.41 44.88
C ALA A 982 -47.94 -32.61 46.19
N ALA A 983 -46.87 -31.88 46.55
CA ALA A 983 -46.88 -31.00 47.71
C ALA A 983 -47.88 -29.85 47.56
N VAL A 984 -47.94 -29.20 46.39
CA VAL A 984 -48.91 -28.15 46.09
C VAL A 984 -50.35 -28.66 46.22
N LEU A 985 -50.66 -29.84 45.70
CA LEU A 985 -52.02 -30.43 45.76
C LEU A 985 -52.45 -30.82 47.18
N ARG A 986 -51.50 -31.21 48.05
CA ARG A 986 -51.78 -31.46 49.48
C ARG A 986 -52.07 -30.17 50.25
N CYS A 987 -51.52 -29.04 49.80
CA CYS A 987 -51.67 -27.74 50.46
C CYS A 987 -52.81 -26.87 49.90
N ALA A 988 -53.53 -27.33 48.87
CA ALA A 988 -54.54 -26.53 48.19
C ALA A 988 -55.88 -26.44 48.95
N GLU A 989 -56.52 -25.26 48.92
CA GLU A 989 -57.85 -25.02 49.48
C GLU A 989 -58.93 -25.74 48.62
N GLY A 990 -59.21 -26.99 48.98
CA GLY A 990 -60.16 -27.87 48.27
C GLY A 990 -60.20 -29.32 48.80
N GLY A 991 -59.29 -29.67 49.72
CA GLY A 991 -59.11 -31.02 50.26
C GLY A 991 -57.88 -31.70 49.62
N PRO A 992 -57.13 -32.52 50.38
CA PRO A 992 -55.93 -33.16 49.87
C PRO A 992 -56.30 -34.13 48.75
N VAL A 993 -55.85 -33.84 47.53
CA VAL A 993 -55.91 -34.79 46.41
C VAL A 993 -54.54 -35.44 46.29
N ASP A 994 -54.52 -36.77 46.38
CA ASP A 994 -53.31 -37.54 46.20
C ASP A 994 -52.97 -37.62 44.71
N LEU A 995 -51.80 -37.08 44.32
CA LEU A 995 -51.32 -37.12 42.95
C LEU A 995 -51.18 -38.57 42.47
N GLU A 996 -50.81 -39.49 43.37
CA GLU A 996 -50.63 -40.91 43.07
C GLU A 996 -51.93 -41.56 42.59
N VAL A 997 -53.06 -41.20 43.20
CA VAL A 997 -54.40 -41.68 42.80
C VAL A 997 -54.79 -41.10 41.43
N LEU A 998 -54.46 -39.83 41.18
CA LEU A 998 -54.79 -39.15 39.93
C LEU A 998 -54.05 -39.77 38.73
N VAL A 999 -52.80 -40.19 38.91
CA VAL A 999 -51.95 -40.72 37.82
C VAL A 999 -51.91 -42.25 37.73
N ALA A 1000 -52.48 -42.97 38.71
CA ALA A 1000 -52.51 -44.45 38.69
C ALA A 1000 -53.03 -45.05 37.36
N PRO A 1001 -54.11 -44.55 36.73
CA PRO A 1001 -54.56 -45.08 35.45
C PRO A 1001 -53.59 -44.83 34.27
N LEU A 1002 -52.69 -43.85 34.40
CA LEU A 1002 -51.65 -43.57 33.39
C LEU A 1002 -50.46 -44.53 33.57
N VAL A 1003 -50.04 -44.78 34.81
CA VAL A 1003 -48.94 -45.71 35.12
C VAL A 1003 -49.31 -47.16 34.82
N GLU A 1004 -50.58 -47.54 35.00
CA GLU A 1004 -51.09 -48.85 34.54
C GLU A 1004 -50.99 -49.03 33.01
N LYS A 1005 -51.11 -47.95 32.24
CA LYS A 1005 -51.01 -47.97 30.77
C LYS A 1005 -49.58 -47.91 30.26
N ASP A 1006 -48.67 -47.24 30.97
CA ASP A 1006 -47.25 -47.17 30.63
C ASP A 1006 -46.38 -47.28 31.90
N ALA A 1007 -45.75 -48.45 32.07
CA ALA A 1007 -44.94 -48.76 33.25
C ALA A 1007 -43.69 -47.87 33.37
N ARG A 1008 -43.23 -47.22 32.29
CA ARG A 1008 -42.08 -46.30 32.31
C ARG A 1008 -42.35 -45.07 33.19
N LEU A 1009 -43.62 -44.69 33.37
CA LEU A 1009 -44.03 -43.56 34.21
C LEU A 1009 -43.87 -43.81 35.71
N ALA A 1010 -43.63 -45.06 36.14
CA ALA A 1010 -43.37 -45.36 37.54
C ALA A 1010 -42.13 -44.64 38.08
N GLY A 1011 -41.10 -44.43 37.24
CA GLY A 1011 -39.91 -43.67 37.61
C GLY A 1011 -40.17 -42.17 37.86
N LEU A 1012 -41.20 -41.58 37.23
CA LEU A 1012 -41.57 -40.17 37.39
C LEU A 1012 -42.36 -39.90 38.67
N PHE A 1013 -43.29 -40.80 39.02
CA PHE A 1013 -44.24 -40.59 40.12
C PHE A 1013 -43.93 -41.41 41.40
N PHE A 1014 -43.26 -42.56 41.29
CA PHE A 1014 -43.15 -43.55 42.36
C PHE A 1014 -41.70 -43.96 42.74
N SER A 1015 -40.67 -43.24 42.27
CA SER A 1015 -39.27 -43.62 42.52
C SER A 1015 -38.92 -43.67 44.03
N PRO A 1016 -38.30 -44.77 44.52
CA PRO A 1016 -37.92 -44.91 45.93
C PRO A 1016 -36.70 -44.06 46.30
N CYS A 1017 -36.72 -43.49 47.52
CA CYS A 1017 -35.63 -42.70 48.11
C CYS A 1017 -34.35 -43.53 48.29
N GLU A 1018 -33.22 -43.07 47.75
CA GLU A 1018 -31.91 -43.37 48.33
C GLU A 1018 -31.41 -42.17 49.15
N GLY A 1019 -31.31 -42.37 50.48
CA GLY A 1019 -30.33 -41.69 51.32
C GLY A 1019 -30.79 -40.46 52.12
N GLY A 1020 -31.48 -40.69 53.25
CA GLY A 1020 -31.65 -39.66 54.28
C GLY A 1020 -32.78 -39.92 55.30
N ALA A 1021 -32.59 -40.91 56.16
CA ALA A 1021 -33.37 -41.18 57.39
C ALA A 1021 -33.39 -39.94 58.33
N ALA A 1022 -34.27 -39.76 59.33
CA ALA A 1022 -34.92 -40.71 60.22
C ALA A 1022 -36.01 -40.03 61.08
N SER A 1023 -37.03 -40.81 61.48
CA SER A 1023 -37.78 -40.70 62.76
C SER A 1023 -38.67 -39.45 62.96
N MET A 1024 -39.89 -39.49 63.51
CA MET A 1024 -40.57 -40.43 64.38
C MET A 1024 -42.10 -40.32 64.19
N GLY A 1025 -42.78 -41.45 64.44
CA GLY A 1025 -44.05 -41.66 65.14
C GLY A 1025 -45.15 -40.57 65.21
N PRO A 1026 -46.44 -40.97 65.11
CA PRO A 1026 -47.57 -40.08 65.33
C PRO A 1026 -47.93 -39.98 66.82
N ALA A 1027 -48.15 -38.77 67.33
CA ALA A 1027 -48.97 -38.53 68.52
C ALA A 1027 -49.47 -37.08 68.59
N ALA A 1028 -50.79 -36.96 68.36
CA ALA A 1028 -51.77 -36.00 68.91
C ALA A 1028 -51.32 -34.60 69.43
N GLY A 1029 -52.07 -33.58 69.00
CA GLY A 1029 -52.44 -32.45 69.86
C GLY A 1029 -52.49 -31.07 69.21
N GLN A 1030 -53.72 -30.63 68.92
CA GLN A 1030 -54.21 -29.25 68.71
C GLN A 1030 -53.83 -28.50 67.42
#